data_AF-A0A9X2LI56-F1
#
_entry.id   AF-A0A9X2LI56-F1
#
_cell.length_a   1.000
_cell.length_b   1.000
_cell.length_c   1.000
_cell.angle_alpha   90.00
_cell.angle_beta   90.00
_cell.angle_gamma   90.00
#
_symmetry.space_group_name_H-M   'P 1'
#
loop_
_entity.id
_entity.type
_entity.pdbx_description
1 polymer ?
#
loop_
_entity_poly.entity_id
_entity_poly.type
_entity_poly.pdbx_seq_one_letter_code
_entity_poly.pdbx_strand_id
1 'polypeptide(L)'
;MPPTAPRGARRRKIRRRADMPLLGGARPPIAALLALLLLVAGATALVLGDHDRTAVDKAVLSSQQRVAEDGALALRASLDESVTDLQRAAALFTGPQAVPADTVLDKLGKVYNKWRGLAVIDPASGSLLAARGETIPLADAVKDGSSKNADNGNKSDKDGGLAPRLVKLPSGETRMLVTAALRDGGKLRLLVASGTLNVPGISTGENRSLLVVDSAGTVLAKDGPSITRTAWAKRAAKTAATAFGKTPEPGGHPGASGNLMGGPDKKHRTAVGYAAAGRSPGETSPAGGLGLSVVTSVKVTEDAKAVRTQAFGLVAAAVLLVLAVLVTWILVRTVQRPLIQLYLESRRIGRGELDRPVRRFRGREPARIGAALESLRGQLLGGRPTRTGRARGGFGTRATVIVCGVVLLAWAAPLMLLLNRAGSGVTVPKQLVEDQRRRTDTAADRVRKALNEGWADVASVAQIVGAGGGKDDAADKAVLQTTLREHPRYRSVYVLDADGKVLTRAGASPRHPGGRKPYADSVAQLNTSGKEPAVAAYAAVPGGKGRTVVGEYDPQFLISMVTRPGLGQVWLVDDKHRIIAADRQHGFRAFSKLPGRHLDALAFKARKATNGTALLHRTGDGSSLAAAAPFTGGGAVRDLGWQVVSEQPASWLELPEYTAQRHTMLAGLLGVTAAVACLGWLHILVIRPLRKLADQAEALAGGDRRTVLFPQHHDEAGAVVRNLELIRQQLAQKQPARPSGRN
;
A
#
# COMPACT_ATOMS: atom_id res chain seq x y z
N MET A 1 39.77 -1.13 83.14
CA MET A 1 39.77 -0.35 81.88
C MET A 1 39.99 -1.32 80.73
N PRO A 2 39.31 -1.24 79.56
CA PRO A 2 38.47 -0.18 79.00
C PRO A 2 36.99 -0.59 78.75
N PRO A 3 36.07 0.37 78.46
CA PRO A 3 34.65 0.10 78.23
C PRO A 3 34.25 -0.08 76.75
N THR A 4 33.18 -0.84 76.57
CA THR A 4 32.52 -1.28 75.33
C THR A 4 31.54 -0.24 74.77
N ALA A 5 31.52 -0.07 73.44
CA ALA A 5 30.61 0.81 72.71
C ALA A 5 29.27 0.12 72.34
N PRO A 6 28.11 0.81 72.36
CA PRO A 6 26.82 0.17 72.14
C PRO A 6 26.42 0.07 70.66
N ARG A 7 26.25 -1.17 70.19
CA ARG A 7 25.58 -1.54 68.92
C ARG A 7 24.06 -1.33 69.03
N GLY A 8 23.56 -0.12 68.84
CA GLY A 8 22.11 0.18 68.94
C GLY A 8 21.47 0.95 67.77
N ALA A 9 22.23 1.75 67.01
CA ALA A 9 21.61 2.78 66.17
C ALA A 9 21.30 2.37 64.72
N ARG A 10 21.95 1.33 64.15
CA ARG A 10 21.82 1.00 62.72
C ARG A 10 20.57 0.18 62.34
N ARG A 11 19.96 -0.56 63.27
CA ARG A 11 18.80 -1.43 62.97
C ARG A 11 17.45 -0.69 62.89
N ARG A 12 17.35 0.55 63.38
CA ARG A 12 16.09 1.33 63.40
C ARG A 12 15.79 2.10 62.10
N LYS A 13 16.78 2.37 61.24
CA LYS A 13 16.57 3.12 59.98
C LYS A 13 16.05 2.26 58.82
N ILE A 14 16.34 0.95 58.80
CA ILE A 14 15.97 0.06 57.68
C ILE A 14 14.49 -0.37 57.74
N ARG A 15 13.89 -0.46 58.94
CA ARG A 15 12.46 -0.82 59.10
C ARG A 15 11.46 0.26 58.70
N ARG A 16 11.88 1.50 58.42
CA ARG A 16 10.97 2.58 57.97
C ARG A 16 10.57 2.50 56.48
N ARG A 17 11.23 1.67 55.67
CA ARG A 17 11.00 1.60 54.21
C ARG A 17 10.15 0.41 53.73
N ALA A 18 9.82 -0.57 54.58
CA ALA A 18 9.22 -1.82 54.13
C ALA A 18 7.67 -1.84 54.03
N ASP A 19 6.96 -0.79 54.48
CA ASP A 19 5.48 -0.78 54.49
C ASP A 19 4.83 -0.03 53.32
N MET A 20 5.58 0.43 52.31
CA MET A 20 5.00 1.09 51.14
C MET A 20 5.14 0.18 49.91
N PRO A 21 4.06 -0.46 49.43
CA PRO A 21 4.10 -1.08 48.11
C PRO A 21 4.34 0.03 47.08
N LEU A 22 5.52 0.03 46.46
CA LEU A 22 5.95 0.98 45.43
C LEU A 22 5.09 0.93 44.15
N LEU A 23 4.18 -0.05 44.05
CA LEU A 23 3.36 -0.34 42.87
C LEU A 23 1.85 -0.15 43.09
N GLY A 24 1.38 0.20 44.30
CA GLY A 24 -0.04 0.46 44.59
C GLY A 24 -0.27 1.92 44.99
N GLY A 25 -1.13 2.67 44.27
CA GLY A 25 -1.50 4.02 44.68
C GLY A 25 -1.72 5.06 43.59
N ALA A 26 -1.79 6.33 44.00
CA ALA A 26 -1.95 7.47 43.10
C ALA A 26 -0.68 7.84 42.31
N ARG A 27 0.49 7.32 42.73
CA ARG A 27 1.80 7.68 42.13
C ARG A 27 2.03 7.04 40.75
N PRO A 28 1.80 5.72 40.54
CA PRO A 28 1.98 5.09 39.24
C PRO A 28 1.15 5.74 38.11
N PRO A 29 -0.17 6.02 38.25
CA PRO A 29 -0.93 6.59 37.15
C PRO A 29 -0.53 8.04 36.84
N ILE A 30 -0.12 8.84 37.84
CA ILE A 30 0.36 10.21 37.62
C ILE A 30 1.73 10.21 36.94
N ALA A 31 2.65 9.34 37.36
CA ALA A 31 3.96 9.20 36.73
C ALA A 31 3.84 8.65 35.29
N ALA A 32 2.97 7.66 35.08
CA ALA A 32 2.67 7.11 33.76
C ALA A 32 2.05 8.17 32.84
N LEU A 33 1.13 9.00 33.35
CA LEU A 33 0.57 10.13 32.60
C LEU A 33 1.65 11.10 32.15
N LEU A 34 2.53 11.54 33.06
CA LEU A 34 3.63 12.44 32.71
C LEU A 34 4.56 11.81 31.67
N ALA A 35 4.99 10.56 31.89
CA ALA A 35 5.88 9.86 30.98
C ALA A 35 5.25 9.70 29.58
N LEU A 36 3.97 9.32 29.50
CA LEU A 36 3.25 9.21 28.23
C LEU A 36 3.08 10.57 27.55
N LEU A 37 2.76 11.64 28.28
CA LEU A 37 2.66 12.98 27.69
C LEU A 37 4.02 13.50 27.20
N LEU A 38 5.11 13.20 27.90
CA LEU A 38 6.47 13.50 27.43
C LEU A 38 6.82 12.71 26.17
N LEU A 39 6.47 11.42 26.11
CA LEU A 39 6.65 10.60 24.91
C LEU A 39 5.81 11.12 23.74
N VAL A 40 4.55 11.52 23.97
CA VAL A 40 3.70 12.12 22.94
C VAL A 40 4.26 13.47 22.50
N ALA A 41 4.79 14.30 23.40
CA ALA A 41 5.43 15.56 23.05
C ALA A 41 6.69 15.35 22.20
N GLY A 42 7.55 14.39 22.59
CA GLY A 42 8.73 14.00 21.82
C GLY A 42 8.36 13.45 20.45
N ALA A 43 7.38 12.53 20.39
CA ALA A 43 6.86 12.02 19.13
C ALA A 43 6.24 13.12 18.26
N THR A 44 5.51 14.07 18.86
CA THR A 44 4.94 15.22 18.14
C THR A 44 6.06 16.10 17.56
N ALA A 45 7.11 16.38 18.34
CA ALA A 45 8.26 17.15 17.87
C ALA A 45 9.01 16.44 16.73
N LEU A 46 9.19 15.11 16.80
CA LEU A 46 9.87 14.35 15.75
C LEU A 46 9.00 14.20 14.49
N VAL A 47 7.76 13.75 14.65
CA VAL A 47 6.86 13.40 13.53
C VAL A 47 6.36 14.65 12.79
N LEU A 48 6.16 15.78 13.50
CA LEU A 48 5.76 17.04 12.87
C LEU A 48 6.94 17.98 12.60
N GLY A 49 8.06 17.84 13.31
CA GLY A 49 9.21 18.75 13.20
C GLY A 49 10.33 18.26 12.28
N ASP A 50 10.48 16.95 12.05
CA ASP A 50 11.60 16.40 11.27
C ASP A 50 11.19 16.00 9.85
N HIS A 51 10.40 16.85 9.20
CA HIS A 51 10.16 16.71 7.77
C HIS A 51 10.66 17.98 7.12
N ASP A 52 11.95 17.95 6.76
CA ASP A 52 12.34 18.47 5.47
C ASP A 52 11.29 17.93 4.49
N ARG A 53 10.30 18.77 4.13
CA ARG A 53 9.59 18.59 2.88
C ARG A 53 10.72 18.63 1.88
N THR A 54 11.24 17.46 1.50
CA THR A 54 12.22 17.33 0.44
C THR A 54 11.75 18.26 -0.65
N ALA A 55 12.61 19.13 -1.16
CA ALA A 55 12.19 20.24 -2.02
C ALA A 55 11.38 19.82 -3.28
N VAL A 56 11.23 18.50 -3.48
CA VAL A 56 10.30 17.80 -4.36
C VAL A 56 9.30 16.98 -3.53
N ASP A 57 8.01 17.13 -3.82
CA ASP A 57 6.94 16.32 -3.21
C ASP A 57 7.21 14.82 -3.35
N LYS A 58 7.13 14.07 -2.25
CA LYS A 58 7.26 12.59 -2.25
C LYS A 58 6.27 11.93 -3.23
N ALA A 59 5.09 12.54 -3.41
CA ALA A 59 4.14 12.15 -4.44
C ALA A 59 4.74 12.12 -5.85
N VAL A 60 5.61 13.07 -6.22
CA VAL A 60 6.25 13.11 -7.54
C VAL A 60 7.30 12.01 -7.68
N LEU A 61 8.07 11.73 -6.62
CA LEU A 61 9.02 10.61 -6.60
C LEU A 61 8.32 9.25 -6.73
N SER A 62 7.27 9.05 -5.94
CA SER A 62 6.43 7.84 -6.01
C SER A 62 5.78 7.71 -7.39
N SER A 63 5.29 8.81 -7.97
CA SER A 63 4.80 8.84 -9.35
C SER A 63 5.87 8.41 -10.36
N GLN A 64 7.10 8.91 -10.26
CA GLN A 64 8.19 8.50 -11.15
C GLN A 64 8.54 7.02 -10.99
N GLN A 65 8.55 6.48 -9.77
CA GLN A 65 8.71 5.04 -9.57
C GLN A 65 7.60 4.25 -10.30
N ARG A 66 6.33 4.62 -10.11
CA ARG A 66 5.20 3.93 -10.77
C ARG A 66 5.25 4.00 -12.30
N VAL A 67 5.68 5.13 -12.85
CA VAL A 67 5.92 5.27 -14.30
C VAL A 67 7.02 4.31 -14.77
N ALA A 68 8.11 4.17 -14.01
CA ALA A 68 9.17 3.22 -14.35
C ALA A 68 8.66 1.77 -14.28
N GLU A 69 7.86 1.43 -13.27
CA GLU A 69 7.22 0.11 -13.12
C GLU A 69 6.33 -0.22 -14.33
N ASP A 70 5.45 0.71 -14.73
CA ASP A 70 4.60 0.56 -15.92
C ASP A 70 5.45 0.37 -17.19
N GLY A 71 6.55 1.12 -17.32
CA GLY A 71 7.49 1.00 -18.43
C GLY A 71 8.22 -0.35 -18.43
N ALA A 72 8.67 -0.83 -17.28
CA ALA A 72 9.36 -2.11 -17.15
C ALA A 72 8.43 -3.30 -17.46
N LEU A 73 7.17 -3.23 -17.05
CA LEU A 73 6.14 -4.22 -17.40
C LEU A 73 5.80 -4.21 -18.89
N ALA A 74 5.75 -3.03 -19.52
CA ALA A 74 5.55 -2.91 -20.95
C ALA A 74 6.75 -3.44 -21.75
N LEU A 75 7.97 -3.14 -21.28
CA LEU A 75 9.21 -3.67 -21.86
C LEU A 75 9.22 -5.20 -21.79
N ARG A 76 8.97 -5.78 -20.61
CA ARG A 76 8.91 -7.23 -20.43
C ARG A 76 7.89 -7.87 -21.37
N ALA A 77 6.67 -7.35 -21.39
CA ALA A 77 5.62 -7.90 -22.25
C ALA A 77 6.03 -7.87 -23.73
N SER A 78 6.61 -6.77 -24.21
CA SER A 78 7.07 -6.66 -25.60
C SER A 78 8.21 -7.63 -25.95
N LEU A 79 9.09 -7.94 -24.99
CA LEU A 79 10.21 -8.88 -25.18
C LEU A 79 9.70 -10.33 -25.20
N ASP A 80 8.92 -10.70 -24.18
CA ASP A 80 8.34 -12.04 -24.05
C ASP A 80 7.46 -12.37 -25.28
N GLU A 81 6.71 -11.39 -25.78
CA GLU A 81 5.89 -11.49 -26.99
C GLU A 81 6.74 -11.62 -28.27
N SER A 82 7.82 -10.85 -28.43
CA SER A 82 8.68 -10.99 -29.60
C SER A 82 9.32 -12.38 -29.69
N VAL A 83 9.66 -12.99 -28.55
CA VAL A 83 10.18 -14.37 -28.48
C VAL A 83 9.09 -15.37 -28.84
N THR A 84 7.92 -15.25 -28.20
CA THR A 84 6.79 -16.18 -28.41
C THR A 84 6.32 -16.18 -29.86
N ASP A 85 6.18 -15.01 -30.49
CA ASP A 85 5.71 -14.91 -31.87
C ASP A 85 6.71 -15.50 -32.87
N LEU A 86 8.02 -15.35 -32.62
CA LEU A 86 9.02 -15.95 -33.50
C LEU A 86 9.00 -17.48 -33.39
N GLN A 87 8.89 -18.00 -32.17
CA GLN A 87 8.77 -19.45 -31.92
C GLN A 87 7.53 -20.03 -32.59
N ARG A 88 6.38 -19.34 -32.47
CA ARG A 88 5.14 -19.74 -33.14
C ARG A 88 5.28 -19.71 -34.66
N ALA A 89 5.86 -18.64 -35.20
CA ALA A 89 6.04 -18.54 -36.63
C ALA A 89 6.98 -19.63 -37.16
N ALA A 90 8.01 -20.02 -36.40
CA ALA A 90 8.85 -21.18 -36.72
C ALA A 90 8.07 -22.52 -36.67
N ALA A 91 7.16 -22.67 -35.69
CA ALA A 91 6.31 -23.87 -35.57
C ALA A 91 5.39 -24.08 -36.78
N LEU A 92 4.90 -23.00 -37.42
CA LEU A 92 4.06 -23.09 -38.64
C LEU A 92 4.76 -23.77 -39.82
N PHE A 93 6.09 -23.78 -39.82
CA PHE A 93 6.91 -24.39 -40.87
C PHE A 93 7.60 -25.68 -40.40
N THR A 94 7.27 -26.16 -39.20
CA THR A 94 7.78 -27.41 -38.67
C THR A 94 7.00 -28.57 -39.26
N GLY A 95 7.68 -29.51 -39.92
CA GLY A 95 7.01 -30.62 -40.59
C GLY A 95 7.94 -31.61 -41.28
N PRO A 96 7.37 -32.72 -41.79
CA PRO A 96 8.14 -33.79 -42.44
C PRO A 96 8.72 -33.37 -43.81
N GLN A 97 8.17 -32.33 -44.44
CA GLN A 97 8.68 -31.79 -45.71
C GLN A 97 9.52 -30.55 -45.46
N ALA A 98 10.64 -30.44 -46.18
CA ALA A 98 11.50 -29.27 -46.11
C ALA A 98 10.86 -28.07 -46.83
N VAL A 99 10.80 -26.93 -46.16
CA VAL A 99 10.30 -25.68 -46.73
C VAL A 99 11.50 -24.79 -47.11
N PRO A 100 11.59 -24.26 -48.34
CA PRO A 100 12.66 -23.35 -48.73
C PRO A 100 12.72 -22.13 -47.80
N ALA A 101 13.94 -21.72 -47.43
CA ALA A 101 14.16 -20.64 -46.47
C ALA A 101 13.54 -19.30 -46.95
N ASP A 102 13.60 -19.01 -48.25
CA ASP A 102 12.93 -17.83 -48.83
C ASP A 102 11.41 -17.86 -48.66
N THR A 103 10.77 -19.03 -48.83
CA THR A 103 9.32 -19.18 -48.67
C THR A 103 8.88 -18.98 -47.22
N VAL A 104 9.70 -19.44 -46.28
CA VAL A 104 9.49 -19.19 -44.84
C VAL A 104 9.49 -17.68 -44.59
N LEU A 105 10.53 -16.97 -45.03
CA LEU A 105 10.67 -15.53 -44.83
C LEU A 105 9.59 -14.71 -45.53
N ASP A 106 9.17 -15.08 -46.74
CA ASP A 106 8.14 -14.37 -47.50
C ASP A 106 6.75 -14.49 -46.85
N LYS A 107 6.42 -15.67 -46.31
CA LYS A 107 5.17 -15.87 -45.56
C LYS A 107 5.20 -15.15 -44.21
N LEU A 108 6.33 -15.21 -43.50
CA LEU A 108 6.54 -14.48 -42.24
C LEU A 108 6.42 -12.98 -42.43
N GLY A 109 7.08 -12.40 -43.45
CA GLY A 109 7.05 -10.96 -43.71
C GLY A 109 5.66 -10.43 -44.08
N LYS A 110 4.78 -11.27 -44.66
CA LYS A 110 3.38 -10.91 -44.95
C LYS A 110 2.49 -10.92 -43.70
N VAL A 111 2.76 -11.81 -42.74
CA VAL A 111 1.95 -11.98 -41.52
C VAL A 111 2.46 -11.08 -40.39
N TYR A 112 3.77 -10.88 -40.29
CA TYR A 112 4.43 -10.16 -39.22
C TYR A 112 5.32 -9.06 -39.79
N ASN A 113 4.86 -7.81 -39.68
CA ASN A 113 5.58 -6.61 -40.11
C ASN A 113 6.36 -5.92 -38.95
N LYS A 114 6.55 -6.61 -37.83
CA LYS A 114 7.13 -6.02 -36.60
C LYS A 114 8.66 -6.11 -36.51
N TRP A 115 9.28 -7.03 -37.25
CA TRP A 115 10.73 -7.23 -37.25
C TRP A 115 11.37 -6.42 -38.37
N ARG A 116 12.54 -5.84 -38.10
CA ARG A 116 13.29 -5.08 -39.10
C ARG A 116 14.07 -5.98 -40.04
N GLY A 117 14.55 -7.11 -39.54
CA GLY A 117 15.29 -8.09 -40.32
C GLY A 117 14.92 -9.51 -39.88
N LEU A 118 14.90 -10.43 -40.83
CA LEU A 118 14.72 -11.86 -40.61
C LEU A 118 15.82 -12.62 -41.34
N ALA A 119 16.32 -13.68 -40.73
CA ALA A 119 17.29 -14.59 -41.33
C ALA A 119 17.01 -16.03 -40.95
N VAL A 120 17.33 -16.95 -41.87
CA VAL A 120 17.39 -18.38 -41.58
C VAL A 120 18.85 -18.81 -41.69
N ILE A 121 19.35 -19.48 -40.65
CA ILE A 121 20.75 -19.87 -40.52
C ILE A 121 20.83 -21.38 -40.34
N ASP A 122 21.82 -22.01 -40.94
CA ASP A 122 22.20 -23.38 -40.60
C ASP A 122 23.07 -23.38 -39.32
N PRO A 123 22.61 -23.96 -38.20
CA PRO A 123 23.36 -23.99 -36.95
C PRO A 123 24.67 -24.80 -37.03
N ALA A 124 24.80 -25.76 -37.95
CA ALA A 124 25.98 -26.60 -38.05
C ALA A 124 27.15 -25.87 -38.74
N SER A 125 26.85 -25.13 -39.80
CA SER A 125 27.85 -24.37 -40.57
C SER A 125 27.95 -22.89 -40.18
N GLY A 126 26.96 -22.36 -39.45
CA GLY A 126 26.80 -20.93 -39.22
C GLY A 126 26.45 -20.14 -40.49
N SER A 127 26.15 -20.84 -41.60
CA SER A 127 25.89 -20.21 -42.90
C SER A 127 24.50 -19.60 -42.97
N LEU A 128 24.42 -18.41 -43.58
CA LEU A 128 23.16 -17.75 -43.87
C LEU A 128 22.47 -18.44 -45.04
N LEU A 129 21.29 -19.02 -44.80
CA LEU A 129 20.49 -19.69 -45.84
C LEU A 129 19.59 -18.71 -46.59
N ALA A 130 18.99 -17.76 -45.89
CA ALA A 130 18.20 -16.67 -46.48
C ALA A 130 18.11 -15.48 -45.51
N ALA A 131 17.90 -14.28 -46.04
CA ALA A 131 17.61 -13.07 -45.27
C ALA A 131 16.57 -12.17 -45.95
N ARG A 132 15.85 -11.37 -45.16
CA ARG A 132 14.94 -10.30 -45.58
C ARG A 132 15.08 -9.11 -44.64
N GLY A 133 15.00 -7.89 -45.16
CA GLY A 133 15.04 -6.66 -44.36
C GLY A 133 16.46 -6.22 -43.97
N GLU A 134 16.62 -5.65 -42.78
CA GLU A 134 17.89 -5.16 -42.23
C GLU A 134 18.89 -6.30 -42.02
N THR A 135 20.16 -6.08 -42.40
CA THR A 135 21.24 -7.05 -42.22
C THR A 135 21.45 -7.39 -40.74
N ILE A 136 21.37 -8.68 -40.42
CA ILE A 136 21.52 -9.17 -39.05
C ILE A 136 23.01 -9.40 -38.74
N PRO A 137 23.54 -8.95 -37.59
CA PRO A 137 24.91 -9.27 -37.19
C PRO A 137 25.02 -10.74 -36.74
N LEU A 138 25.24 -11.64 -37.71
CA LEU A 138 25.24 -13.10 -37.53
C LEU A 138 26.40 -13.60 -36.64
N ALA A 139 27.54 -12.93 -36.66
CA ALA A 139 28.73 -13.33 -35.89
C ALA A 139 28.44 -13.40 -34.37
N ASP A 140 27.54 -12.54 -33.85
CA ASP A 140 27.18 -12.53 -32.44
C ASP A 140 25.94 -13.41 -32.14
N ALA A 141 25.17 -13.77 -33.17
CA ALA A 141 24.05 -14.71 -33.08
C ALA A 141 24.52 -16.18 -32.99
N VAL A 142 25.70 -16.49 -33.53
CA VAL A 142 26.25 -17.87 -33.64
C VAL A 142 27.37 -18.16 -32.62
N LYS A 143 27.90 -17.13 -31.92
CA LYS A 143 29.14 -17.21 -31.11
C LYS A 143 29.12 -18.15 -29.89
N ASP A 144 27.97 -18.62 -29.41
CA ASP A 144 27.91 -19.59 -28.31
C ASP A 144 27.04 -20.79 -28.67
N GLY A 145 27.66 -21.94 -28.97
CA GLY A 145 27.19 -23.29 -28.63
C GLY A 145 25.76 -23.75 -28.98
N SER A 146 24.95 -22.99 -29.73
CA SER A 146 23.55 -23.31 -30.06
C SER A 146 23.40 -24.63 -30.81
N SER A 147 24.49 -25.11 -31.43
CA SER A 147 24.62 -26.40 -32.11
C SER A 147 24.58 -27.62 -31.17
N LYS A 148 25.05 -27.54 -29.92
CA LYS A 148 25.26 -28.76 -29.09
C LYS A 148 24.06 -29.22 -28.26
N ASN A 149 23.09 -28.34 -27.98
CA ASN A 149 21.95 -28.66 -27.10
C ASN A 149 20.61 -28.83 -27.81
N ALA A 150 20.55 -28.58 -29.12
CA ALA A 150 19.29 -28.65 -29.86
C ALA A 150 18.89 -30.09 -30.28
N ASP A 151 19.76 -31.09 -30.09
CA ASP A 151 19.52 -32.48 -30.50
C ASP A 151 18.76 -33.33 -29.45
N ASN A 152 18.74 -32.92 -28.17
CA ASN A 152 18.04 -33.66 -27.11
C ASN A 152 16.62 -33.14 -26.91
N GLY A 153 15.69 -33.66 -27.70
CA GLY A 153 14.26 -33.31 -27.68
C GLY A 153 13.46 -33.66 -26.42
N ASN A 154 14.06 -33.78 -25.23
CA ASN A 154 13.28 -34.11 -24.02
C ASN A 154 13.86 -33.68 -22.65
N LYS A 155 14.72 -32.66 -22.58
CA LYS A 155 15.08 -32.04 -21.28
C LYS A 155 15.00 -30.52 -21.37
N SER A 156 14.16 -29.96 -20.50
CA SER A 156 14.00 -28.55 -20.19
C SER A 156 15.30 -27.73 -20.33
N ASP A 157 15.29 -26.73 -21.20
CA ASP A 157 15.53 -25.31 -20.88
C ASP A 157 16.62 -24.99 -19.82
N LYS A 158 17.75 -25.69 -19.85
CA LYS A 158 18.93 -25.37 -19.06
C LYS A 158 20.15 -25.48 -19.96
N ASP A 159 20.35 -24.46 -20.79
CA ASP A 159 21.64 -23.87 -21.16
C ASP A 159 21.53 -23.07 -22.48
N GLY A 160 21.32 -21.75 -22.34
CA GLY A 160 21.94 -20.67 -23.12
C GLY A 160 21.72 -20.50 -24.64
N GLY A 161 21.22 -21.49 -25.38
CA GLY A 161 21.30 -21.50 -26.85
C GLY A 161 20.26 -20.64 -27.61
N LEU A 162 19.07 -20.42 -27.05
CA LEU A 162 17.93 -19.75 -27.72
C LEU A 162 17.43 -18.50 -26.97
N ALA A 163 18.19 -18.03 -25.99
CA ALA A 163 17.84 -16.80 -25.27
C ALA A 163 18.04 -15.57 -26.17
N PRO A 164 17.18 -14.53 -26.06
CA PRO A 164 17.36 -13.30 -26.81
C PRO A 164 18.66 -12.60 -26.42
N ARG A 165 19.26 -11.88 -27.37
CA ARG A 165 20.54 -11.18 -27.20
C ARG A 165 20.42 -9.72 -27.60
N LEU A 166 21.22 -8.88 -26.98
CA LEU A 166 21.34 -7.48 -27.33
C LEU A 166 22.67 -7.24 -28.03
N VAL A 167 22.61 -6.68 -29.23
CA VAL A 167 23.79 -6.37 -30.05
C VAL A 167 23.82 -4.88 -30.33
N LYS A 168 24.96 -4.25 -30.10
CA LYS A 168 25.16 -2.84 -30.40
C LYS A 168 25.72 -2.71 -31.80
N LEU A 169 25.00 -2.01 -32.67
CA LEU A 169 25.43 -1.72 -34.04
C LEU A 169 26.54 -0.66 -34.05
N PRO A 170 27.36 -0.58 -35.12
CA PRO A 170 28.33 0.50 -35.30
C PRO A 170 27.70 1.91 -35.26
N SER A 171 26.42 2.03 -35.60
CA SER A 171 25.63 3.27 -35.49
C SER A 171 25.37 3.71 -34.03
N GLY A 172 25.65 2.84 -33.06
CA GLY A 172 25.38 3.06 -31.64
C GLY A 172 23.98 2.64 -31.19
N GLU A 173 23.10 2.22 -32.11
CA GLU A 173 21.79 1.66 -31.79
C GLU A 173 21.90 0.23 -31.23
N THR A 174 21.03 -0.11 -30.28
CA THR A 174 20.93 -1.48 -29.76
C THR A 174 19.84 -2.24 -30.51
N ARG A 175 20.20 -3.38 -31.10
CA ARG A 175 19.26 -4.34 -31.68
C ARG A 175 19.03 -5.50 -30.71
N MET A 176 17.80 -5.97 -30.66
CA MET A 176 17.45 -7.23 -30.03
C MET A 176 17.41 -8.31 -31.10
N LEU A 177 18.18 -9.38 -30.87
CA LEU A 177 18.13 -10.59 -31.66
C LEU A 177 17.32 -11.64 -30.90
N VAL A 178 16.31 -12.19 -31.56
CA VAL A 178 15.50 -13.29 -31.06
C VAL A 178 15.74 -14.49 -31.97
N THR A 179 15.93 -15.67 -31.39
CA THR A 179 16.19 -16.91 -32.13
C THR A 179 15.11 -17.94 -31.83
N ALA A 180 14.72 -18.70 -32.85
CA ALA A 180 13.78 -19.81 -32.74
C ALA A 180 14.29 -21.01 -33.55
N ALA A 181 14.05 -22.22 -33.04
CA ALA A 181 14.37 -23.44 -33.75
C ALA A 181 13.31 -23.71 -34.84
N LEU A 182 13.78 -23.94 -36.06
CA LEU A 182 12.98 -24.35 -37.20
C LEU A 182 13.37 -25.78 -37.56
N ARG A 183 12.46 -26.75 -37.40
CA ARG A 183 12.73 -28.17 -37.68
C ARG A 183 11.89 -28.64 -38.85
N ASP A 184 12.52 -28.88 -39.99
CA ASP A 184 11.81 -29.33 -41.19
C ASP A 184 12.63 -30.33 -42.00
N GLY A 185 11.96 -31.34 -42.57
CA GLY A 185 12.63 -32.40 -43.32
C GLY A 185 13.75 -33.12 -42.55
N GLY A 186 13.64 -33.17 -41.21
CA GLY A 186 14.65 -33.76 -40.32
C GLY A 186 15.90 -32.90 -40.08
N LYS A 187 16.00 -31.68 -40.66
CA LYS A 187 17.12 -30.75 -40.43
C LYS A 187 16.72 -29.66 -39.44
N LEU A 188 17.65 -29.32 -38.54
CA LEU A 188 17.52 -28.18 -37.66
C LEU A 188 18.07 -26.93 -38.35
N ARG A 189 17.26 -25.88 -38.42
CA ARG A 189 17.63 -24.53 -38.85
C ARG A 189 17.28 -23.53 -37.75
N LEU A 190 17.92 -22.37 -37.74
CA LEU A 190 17.62 -21.28 -36.81
C LEU A 190 16.95 -20.13 -37.55
N LEU A 191 15.75 -19.75 -37.11
CA LEU A 191 15.09 -18.52 -37.52
C LEU A 191 15.52 -17.42 -36.56
N VAL A 192 16.13 -16.36 -37.09
CA VAL A 192 16.62 -15.21 -36.32
C VAL A 192 15.86 -13.97 -36.76
N ALA A 193 15.30 -13.25 -35.79
CA ALA A 193 14.67 -11.96 -36.01
C ALA A 193 15.44 -10.84 -35.33
N SER A 194 15.63 -9.75 -36.05
CA SER A 194 16.19 -8.50 -35.54
C SER A 194 15.07 -7.49 -35.31
N GLY A 195 14.95 -7.02 -34.07
CA GLY A 195 14.04 -5.96 -33.64
C GLY A 195 14.79 -4.79 -33.01
N THR A 196 14.17 -3.61 -33.02
CA THR A 196 14.68 -2.46 -32.25
C THR A 196 14.27 -2.59 -30.79
N LEU A 197 15.20 -2.38 -29.87
CA LEU A 197 14.85 -2.20 -28.47
C LEU A 197 14.25 -0.80 -28.30
N ASN A 198 12.94 -0.70 -28.40
CA ASN A 198 12.24 0.58 -28.24
C ASN A 198 12.06 0.91 -26.76
N VAL A 199 12.11 2.20 -26.45
CA VAL A 199 11.65 2.68 -25.15
C VAL A 199 10.14 2.39 -25.05
N PRO A 200 9.63 1.91 -23.90
CA PRO A 200 8.21 1.68 -23.71
C PRO A 200 7.39 2.91 -24.12
N GLY A 201 6.25 2.70 -24.79
CA GLY A 201 5.39 3.73 -25.39
C GLY A 201 4.74 4.74 -24.43
N ILE A 202 5.31 4.96 -23.25
CA ILE A 202 4.97 6.06 -22.37
C ILE A 202 5.50 7.33 -23.04
N SER A 203 4.61 8.14 -23.64
CA SER A 203 4.97 9.40 -24.27
C SER A 203 5.88 10.26 -23.36
N THR A 204 7.13 10.48 -23.77
CA THR A 204 8.02 11.45 -23.10
C THR A 204 7.63 12.85 -23.53
N GLY A 205 6.96 13.59 -22.65
CA GLY A 205 6.81 15.04 -22.84
C GLY A 205 8.15 15.76 -22.72
N GLU A 206 8.14 17.08 -22.97
CA GLU A 206 9.36 17.92 -23.00
C GLU A 206 10.20 17.90 -21.71
N ASN A 207 9.63 17.49 -20.57
CA ASN A 207 10.27 17.53 -19.25
C ASN A 207 10.60 16.15 -18.66
N ARG A 208 10.39 15.06 -19.41
CA ARG A 208 10.64 13.69 -18.94
C ARG A 208 11.55 12.94 -19.90
N SER A 209 12.58 12.30 -19.38
CA SER A 209 13.33 11.30 -20.14
C SER A 209 13.10 9.89 -19.61
N LEU A 210 13.04 8.94 -20.53
CA LEU A 210 12.94 7.50 -20.27
C LEU A 210 14.17 6.80 -20.86
N LEU A 211 14.76 5.89 -20.09
CA LEU A 211 15.94 5.12 -20.46
C LEU A 211 15.67 3.64 -20.23
N VAL A 212 16.12 2.81 -21.17
CA VAL A 212 16.27 1.37 -20.96
C VAL A 212 17.74 1.10 -20.71
N VAL A 213 18.06 0.46 -19.60
CA VAL A 213 19.42 0.23 -19.13
C VAL A 213 19.65 -1.25 -18.85
N ASP A 214 20.88 -1.72 -19.07
CA ASP A 214 21.31 -3.05 -18.64
C ASP A 214 21.66 -3.08 -17.14
N SER A 215 22.06 -4.26 -16.65
CA SER A 215 22.48 -4.48 -15.27
C SER A 215 23.74 -3.70 -14.86
N ALA A 216 24.57 -3.29 -15.82
CA ALA A 216 25.75 -2.45 -15.60
C ALA A 216 25.43 -0.94 -15.61
N GLY A 217 24.20 -0.56 -15.96
CA GLY A 217 23.78 0.83 -16.14
C GLY A 217 24.19 1.45 -17.47
N THR A 218 24.49 0.63 -18.48
CA THR A 218 24.67 1.06 -19.87
C THR A 218 23.30 1.42 -20.45
N VAL A 219 23.20 2.59 -21.08
CA VAL A 219 21.95 3.00 -21.76
C VAL A 219 21.85 2.29 -23.10
N LEU A 220 20.80 1.48 -23.25
CA LEU A 220 20.51 0.68 -24.45
C LEU A 220 19.52 1.38 -25.37
N ALA A 221 18.52 2.06 -24.80
CA ALA A 221 17.54 2.87 -25.51
C ALA A 221 17.20 4.12 -24.69
N LYS A 222 16.79 5.22 -25.35
CA LYS A 222 16.51 6.51 -24.71
C LYS A 222 15.41 7.27 -25.45
N ASP A 223 14.58 7.98 -24.69
CA ASP A 223 13.53 8.86 -25.20
C ASP A 223 13.44 10.13 -24.34
N GLY A 224 12.96 11.24 -24.91
CA GLY A 224 12.84 12.55 -24.26
C GLY A 224 14.12 13.42 -24.29
N PRO A 225 14.26 14.44 -23.42
CA PRO A 225 15.37 15.41 -23.36
C PRO A 225 16.64 14.87 -22.68
N SER A 226 17.80 15.48 -22.94
CA SER A 226 19.15 15.01 -22.56
C SER A 226 19.54 15.30 -21.10
N ILE A 227 18.65 15.03 -20.15
CA ILE A 227 18.91 15.33 -18.74
C ILE A 227 19.85 14.25 -18.16
N THR A 228 21.15 14.53 -18.10
CA THR A 228 22.20 13.81 -17.33
C THR A 228 22.08 12.28 -17.28
N ARG A 229 21.79 11.65 -18.43
CA ARG A 229 21.26 10.28 -18.56
C ARG A 229 22.18 9.17 -18.01
N THR A 230 23.48 9.28 -18.21
CA THR A 230 24.46 8.21 -17.90
C THR A 230 24.77 8.09 -16.41
N ALA A 231 24.84 9.19 -15.67
CA ALA A 231 25.06 9.15 -14.22
C ALA A 231 23.85 8.52 -13.49
N TRP A 232 22.63 8.88 -13.93
CA TRP A 232 21.41 8.32 -13.39
C TRP A 232 21.23 6.84 -13.72
N ALA A 233 21.52 6.42 -14.95
CA ALA A 233 21.50 5.03 -15.36
C ALA A 233 22.38 4.14 -14.46
N LYS A 234 23.63 4.54 -14.23
CA LYS A 234 24.56 3.80 -13.35
C LYS A 234 24.09 3.75 -11.89
N ARG A 235 23.60 4.88 -11.36
CA ARG A 235 23.11 4.94 -9.98
C ARG A 235 21.85 4.11 -9.79
N ALA A 236 20.92 4.17 -10.74
CA ALA A 236 19.70 3.37 -10.75
C ALA A 236 20.04 1.87 -10.82
N ALA A 237 20.91 1.45 -11.74
CA ALA A 237 21.35 0.06 -11.86
C ALA A 237 21.99 -0.46 -10.56
N LYS A 238 22.91 0.32 -9.95
CA LYS A 238 23.53 -0.04 -8.66
C LYS A 238 22.50 -0.16 -7.54
N THR A 239 21.50 0.72 -7.49
CA THR A 239 20.45 0.70 -6.46
C THR A 239 19.44 -0.43 -6.71
N ALA A 240 19.12 -0.73 -7.96
CA ALA A 240 18.28 -1.86 -8.32
C ALA A 240 18.96 -3.18 -7.93
N ALA A 241 20.26 -3.32 -8.19
CA ALA A 241 21.06 -4.48 -7.79
C ALA A 241 20.95 -4.81 -6.30
N THR A 242 20.94 -3.80 -5.42
CA THR A 242 20.78 -4.01 -3.97
C THR A 242 19.33 -4.24 -3.54
N ALA A 243 18.35 -3.94 -4.40
CA ALA A 243 16.92 -4.04 -4.09
C ALA A 243 16.26 -5.36 -4.54
N PHE A 244 16.92 -6.17 -5.39
CA PHE A 244 16.37 -7.46 -5.88
C PHE A 244 16.07 -8.49 -4.79
N GLY A 245 16.61 -8.33 -3.58
CA GLY A 245 16.34 -9.21 -2.44
C GLY A 245 15.07 -8.88 -1.64
N LYS A 246 14.31 -7.83 -2.00
CA LYS A 246 13.10 -7.43 -1.27
C LYS A 246 11.88 -8.18 -1.81
N THR A 247 11.07 -8.73 -0.92
CA THR A 247 9.78 -9.33 -1.29
C THR A 247 8.87 -8.28 -1.92
N PRO A 248 8.31 -8.53 -3.12
CA PRO A 248 7.35 -7.61 -3.73
C PRO A 248 6.12 -7.43 -2.84
N GLU A 249 5.57 -6.21 -2.80
CA GLU A 249 4.26 -5.98 -2.18
C GLU A 249 3.18 -6.78 -2.93
N PRO A 250 2.14 -7.29 -2.25
CA PRO A 250 1.03 -7.96 -2.91
C PRO A 250 0.38 -7.07 -3.98
N GLY A 251 0.44 -7.50 -5.25
CA GLY A 251 -0.04 -6.72 -6.40
C GLY A 251 0.90 -5.62 -6.89
N GLY A 252 2.06 -5.44 -6.25
CA GLY A 252 3.12 -4.51 -6.67
C GLY A 252 3.94 -5.01 -7.86
N HIS A 253 4.85 -4.15 -8.32
CA HIS A 253 5.79 -4.50 -9.37
C HIS A 253 6.67 -5.68 -8.93
N PRO A 254 6.79 -6.76 -9.72
CA PRO A 254 7.38 -7.99 -9.22
C PRO A 254 8.91 -8.01 -9.25
N GLY A 255 9.55 -6.98 -9.82
CA GLY A 255 11.01 -6.80 -9.84
C GLY A 255 11.51 -5.68 -8.92
N ALA A 256 12.82 -5.47 -8.88
CA ALA A 256 13.41 -4.35 -8.14
C ALA A 256 12.88 -3.00 -8.67
N SER A 257 12.35 -2.16 -7.79
CA SER A 257 11.85 -0.82 -8.14
C SER A 257 12.10 0.17 -7.01
N GLY A 258 12.11 1.46 -7.35
CA GLY A 258 12.31 2.52 -6.38
C GLY A 258 12.41 3.90 -7.02
N ASN A 259 12.75 4.88 -6.18
CA ASN A 259 12.99 6.25 -6.59
C ASN A 259 14.31 6.78 -6.03
N LEU A 260 14.84 7.80 -6.72
CA LEU A 260 16.08 8.49 -6.40
C LEU A 260 15.86 9.99 -6.58
N MET A 261 16.62 10.79 -5.82
CA MET A 261 16.59 12.24 -5.92
C MET A 261 17.95 12.80 -6.34
N GLY A 262 17.91 13.73 -7.29
CA GLY A 262 19.05 14.53 -7.73
C GLY A 262 19.52 15.56 -6.73
N GLY A 263 20.78 15.94 -6.86
CA GLY A 263 21.25 17.22 -6.32
C GLY A 263 20.46 18.38 -6.95
N PRO A 264 20.36 19.51 -6.26
CA PRO A 264 19.74 20.71 -6.82
C PRO A 264 20.55 21.22 -8.02
N ASP A 265 19.86 21.57 -9.10
CA ASP A 265 20.40 22.29 -10.26
C ASP A 265 19.64 23.61 -10.40
N LYS A 266 20.27 24.71 -9.96
CA LYS A 266 19.68 26.06 -9.90
C LYS A 266 18.35 26.10 -9.12
N LYS A 267 17.21 26.06 -9.83
CA LYS A 267 15.83 26.11 -9.31
C LYS A 267 15.07 24.80 -9.47
N HIS A 268 15.73 23.77 -10.01
CA HIS A 268 15.11 22.49 -10.32
C HIS A 268 15.85 21.37 -9.62
N ARG A 269 15.10 20.33 -9.27
CA ARG A 269 15.66 19.09 -8.78
C ARG A 269 15.15 17.95 -9.67
N THR A 270 16.01 16.97 -9.90
CA THR A 270 15.63 15.82 -10.75
C THR A 270 15.04 14.74 -9.87
N ALA A 271 13.77 14.40 -10.11
CA ALA A 271 13.10 13.23 -9.55
C ALA A 271 13.33 12.04 -10.49
N VAL A 272 13.81 10.92 -9.97
CA VAL A 272 14.14 9.73 -10.77
C VAL A 272 13.39 8.53 -10.22
N GLY A 273 12.78 7.74 -11.10
CA GLY A 273 12.19 6.43 -10.78
C GLY A 273 12.91 5.34 -11.56
N TYR A 274 13.03 4.15 -10.98
CA TYR A 274 13.59 2.98 -11.66
C TYR A 274 12.78 1.73 -11.38
N ALA A 275 12.73 0.82 -12.35
CA ALA A 275 12.14 -0.51 -12.19
C ALA A 275 12.79 -1.53 -13.12
N ALA A 276 13.06 -2.72 -12.61
CA ALA A 276 13.59 -3.85 -13.37
C ALA A 276 12.48 -4.56 -14.17
N ALA A 277 12.76 -4.97 -15.40
CA ALA A 277 11.79 -5.74 -16.20
C ALA A 277 11.59 -7.17 -15.66
N GLY A 278 12.64 -7.77 -15.08
CA GLY A 278 12.60 -9.12 -14.48
C GLY A 278 12.30 -9.15 -12.97
N ARG A 279 11.81 -10.28 -12.46
CA ARG A 279 11.52 -10.49 -11.03
C ARG A 279 12.78 -10.69 -10.19
N SER A 280 13.76 -11.39 -10.75
CA SER A 280 15.09 -11.65 -10.17
C SER A 280 16.10 -11.83 -11.30
N PRO A 281 17.39 -11.50 -11.10
CA PRO A 281 18.45 -11.99 -11.98
C PRO A 281 18.35 -13.52 -12.08
N GLY A 282 18.30 -14.08 -13.29
CA GLY A 282 18.21 -15.52 -13.53
C GLY A 282 16.79 -16.12 -13.66
N GLU A 283 15.72 -15.30 -13.72
CA GLU A 283 14.38 -15.78 -14.11
C GLU A 283 14.38 -16.29 -15.57
N THR A 284 13.60 -17.33 -15.87
CA THR A 284 13.50 -17.93 -17.22
C THR A 284 12.83 -17.04 -18.26
N SER A 285 12.22 -15.91 -17.85
CA SER A 285 11.64 -14.97 -18.81
C SER A 285 12.75 -14.27 -19.61
N PRO A 286 12.60 -14.14 -20.94
CA PRO A 286 13.45 -13.34 -21.83
C PRO A 286 13.95 -12.01 -21.26
N ALA A 287 13.05 -11.20 -20.70
CA ALA A 287 13.38 -9.89 -20.15
C ALA A 287 14.21 -9.96 -18.85
N GLY A 288 13.97 -10.99 -18.03
CA GLY A 288 14.73 -11.26 -16.80
C GLY A 288 16.15 -11.74 -17.08
N GLY A 289 16.33 -12.57 -18.11
CA GLY A 289 17.63 -13.05 -18.56
C GLY A 289 18.55 -11.92 -19.06
N LEU A 290 17.98 -10.88 -19.68
CA LEU A 290 18.73 -9.71 -20.18
C LEU A 290 19.07 -8.67 -19.09
N GLY A 291 18.52 -8.78 -17.87
CA GLY A 291 18.81 -7.86 -16.77
C GLY A 291 18.38 -6.41 -17.01
N LEU A 292 17.32 -6.19 -17.80
CA LEU A 292 16.90 -4.85 -18.22
C LEU A 292 16.15 -4.09 -17.14
N SER A 293 16.37 -2.78 -17.08
CA SER A 293 15.63 -1.85 -16.21
C SER A 293 15.20 -0.61 -16.98
N VAL A 294 14.08 -0.03 -16.56
CA VAL A 294 13.58 1.25 -17.05
C VAL A 294 13.85 2.32 -16.01
N VAL A 295 14.38 3.45 -16.46
CA VAL A 295 14.65 4.63 -15.62
C VAL A 295 13.90 5.83 -16.20
N THR A 296 13.10 6.49 -15.38
CA THR A 296 12.44 7.76 -15.74
C THR A 296 13.04 8.89 -14.91
N SER A 297 13.15 10.08 -15.51
CA SER A 297 13.56 11.28 -14.78
C SER A 297 12.79 12.52 -15.23
N VAL A 298 12.42 13.35 -14.26
CA VAL A 298 11.67 14.60 -14.45
C VAL A 298 12.33 15.74 -13.66
N LYS A 299 12.38 16.93 -14.26
CA LYS A 299 12.76 18.16 -13.54
C LYS A 299 11.54 18.72 -12.79
N VAL A 300 11.70 18.96 -11.50
CA VAL A 300 10.66 19.52 -10.63
C VAL A 300 11.15 20.86 -10.08
N THR A 301 10.29 21.87 -10.08
CA THR A 301 10.54 23.18 -9.44
C THR A 301 10.40 23.07 -7.93
N GLU A 302 11.33 23.64 -7.18
CA GLU A 302 11.23 23.70 -5.72
C GLU A 302 10.18 24.73 -5.27
N ASP A 303 9.35 24.37 -4.29
CA ASP A 303 8.31 25.25 -3.75
C ASP A 303 8.78 25.88 -2.41
N ALA A 304 9.11 27.17 -2.43
CA ALA A 304 9.76 27.88 -1.32
C ALA A 304 8.90 28.04 -0.05
N LYS A 305 7.59 27.73 -0.09
CA LYS A 305 6.69 27.82 1.08
C LYS A 305 6.88 26.69 2.10
N ALA A 306 7.70 25.70 1.79
CA ALA A 306 7.90 24.48 2.58
C ALA A 306 8.52 24.69 3.99
N VAL A 307 9.26 25.78 4.22
CA VAL A 307 10.02 26.00 5.46
C VAL A 307 9.15 26.37 6.67
N ARG A 308 7.91 26.83 6.45
CA ARG A 308 7.07 27.42 7.53
C ARG A 308 6.42 26.39 8.47
N THR A 309 6.43 25.10 8.13
CA THR A 309 5.73 24.04 8.90
C THR A 309 6.53 23.46 10.07
N GLN A 310 7.87 23.57 10.08
CA GLN A 310 8.71 23.03 11.17
C GLN A 310 8.45 23.73 12.52
N ALA A 311 8.18 25.04 12.49
CA ALA A 311 7.84 25.82 13.67
C ALA A 311 6.54 25.33 14.35
N PHE A 312 5.59 24.80 13.58
CA PHE A 312 4.31 24.33 14.10
C PHE A 312 4.47 23.09 14.99
N GLY A 313 5.26 22.10 14.58
CA GLY A 313 5.50 20.88 15.37
C GLY A 313 6.17 21.18 16.70
N LEU A 314 7.17 22.07 16.71
CA LEU A 314 7.87 22.51 17.92
C LEU A 314 6.95 23.28 18.87
N VAL A 315 6.14 24.21 18.34
CA VAL A 315 5.17 24.96 19.16
C VAL A 315 4.12 24.01 19.75
N ALA A 316 3.57 23.09 18.96
CA ALA A 316 2.57 22.13 19.44
C ALA A 316 3.14 21.23 20.56
N ALA A 317 4.37 20.75 20.41
CA ALA A 317 5.07 19.97 21.42
C ALA A 317 5.37 20.80 22.68
N ALA A 318 5.83 22.04 22.54
CA ALA A 318 6.10 22.93 23.66
C ALA A 318 4.83 23.21 24.48
N VAL A 319 3.69 23.47 23.81
CA VAL A 319 2.40 23.63 24.48
C VAL A 319 2.02 22.36 25.25
N LEU A 320 2.20 21.17 24.66
CA LEU A 320 1.92 19.92 25.35
C LEU A 320 2.80 19.71 26.59
N LEU A 321 4.09 20.06 26.52
CA LEU A 321 5.00 19.97 27.67
C LEU A 321 4.52 20.86 28.84
N VAL A 322 4.12 22.10 28.54
CA VAL A 322 3.58 23.01 29.55
C VAL A 322 2.31 22.44 30.18
N LEU A 323 1.39 21.91 29.35
CA LEU A 323 0.17 21.28 29.85
C LEU A 323 0.43 20.02 30.67
N ALA A 324 1.41 19.19 30.28
CA ALA A 324 1.79 17.98 30.99
C ALA A 324 2.32 18.29 32.40
N VAL A 325 3.20 19.29 32.52
CA VAL A 325 3.72 19.77 33.81
C VAL A 325 2.58 20.34 34.65
N LEU A 326 1.72 21.17 34.06
CA LEU A 326 0.59 21.79 34.75
C LEU A 326 -0.40 20.73 35.29
N VAL A 327 -0.84 19.79 34.46
CA VAL A 327 -1.78 18.73 34.85
C VAL A 327 -1.16 17.84 35.94
N THR A 328 0.09 17.44 35.77
CA THR A 328 0.80 16.64 36.78
C THR A 328 0.91 17.38 38.10
N TRP A 329 1.28 18.66 38.08
CA TRP A 329 1.35 19.49 39.28
C TRP A 329 0.00 19.62 39.99
N ILE A 330 -1.09 19.84 39.24
CA ILE A 330 -2.45 19.88 39.77
C ILE A 330 -2.80 18.55 40.44
N LEU A 331 -2.58 17.41 39.78
CA LEU A 331 -2.91 16.08 40.32
C LEU A 331 -2.09 15.73 41.57
N VAL A 332 -0.79 16.05 41.57
CA VAL A 332 0.09 15.85 42.74
C VAL A 332 -0.42 16.68 43.93
N ARG A 333 -0.81 17.93 43.69
CA ARG A 333 -1.24 18.87 44.74
C ARG A 333 -2.63 18.54 45.30
N THR A 334 -3.55 18.07 44.46
CA THR A 334 -4.98 17.88 44.81
C THR A 334 -5.36 16.45 45.17
N VAL A 335 -4.64 15.44 44.66
CA VAL A 335 -4.95 14.03 44.89
C VAL A 335 -3.85 13.36 45.71
N GLN A 336 -2.61 13.37 45.22
CA GLN A 336 -1.52 12.58 45.83
C GLN A 336 -1.11 13.11 47.21
N ARG A 337 -0.83 14.41 47.35
CA ARG A 337 -0.39 15.00 48.63
C ARG A 337 -1.43 14.83 49.74
N PRO A 338 -2.73 15.13 49.53
CA PRO A 338 -3.76 14.90 50.55
C PRO A 338 -3.89 13.43 50.95
N LEU A 339 -3.83 12.49 49.98
CA LEU A 339 -3.92 11.05 50.26
C LEU A 339 -2.77 10.56 51.15
N ILE A 340 -1.54 10.97 50.84
CA ILE A 340 -0.36 10.63 51.66
C ILE A 340 -0.50 11.20 53.08
N GLN A 341 -0.97 12.43 53.21
CA GLN A 341 -1.16 13.05 54.51
C GLN A 341 -2.28 12.38 55.31
N LEU A 342 -3.40 12.00 54.69
CA LEU A 342 -4.47 11.23 55.33
C LEU A 342 -3.99 9.85 55.82
N TYR A 343 -3.14 9.19 55.04
CA TYR A 343 -2.50 7.95 55.47
C TYR A 343 -1.63 8.18 56.73
N LEU A 344 -0.83 9.24 56.77
CA LEU A 344 -0.01 9.56 57.93
C LEU A 344 -0.84 9.92 59.17
N GLU A 345 -1.92 10.69 59.01
CA GLU A 345 -2.83 11.07 60.10
C GLU A 345 -3.63 9.87 60.63
N SER A 346 -4.16 9.02 59.75
CA SER A 346 -4.87 7.79 60.17
C SER A 346 -3.94 6.80 60.88
N ARG A 347 -2.68 6.66 60.42
CA ARG A 347 -1.67 5.82 61.07
C ARG A 347 -1.29 6.36 62.45
N ARG A 348 -1.25 7.69 62.62
CA ARG A 348 -1.00 8.34 63.91
C ARG A 348 -2.10 7.97 64.92
N ILE A 349 -3.36 8.20 64.55
CA ILE A 349 -4.50 7.92 65.42
C ILE A 349 -4.61 6.42 65.74
N GLY A 350 -4.44 5.55 64.74
CA GLY A 350 -4.46 4.10 64.95
C GLY A 350 -3.36 3.57 65.88
N ARG A 351 -2.28 4.33 66.09
CA ARG A 351 -1.21 4.03 67.07
C ARG A 351 -1.48 4.59 68.47
N GLY A 352 -2.55 5.35 68.66
CA GLY A 352 -2.88 5.99 69.95
C GLY A 352 -2.22 7.35 70.18
N GLU A 353 -1.57 7.94 69.18
CA GLU A 353 -1.01 9.29 69.28
C GLU A 353 -2.13 10.36 69.11
N LEU A 354 -2.74 10.77 70.23
CA LEU A 354 -3.92 11.65 70.28
C LEU A 354 -3.62 13.10 70.72
N ASP A 355 -2.34 13.45 70.86
CA ASP A 355 -1.82 14.72 71.40
C ASP A 355 -2.20 15.98 70.58
N ARG A 356 -2.39 15.85 69.27
CA ARG A 356 -2.67 16.99 68.36
C ARG A 356 -3.85 16.77 67.40
N PRO A 357 -4.55 17.85 66.97
CA PRO A 357 -5.66 17.75 66.02
C PRO A 357 -5.23 17.28 64.63
N VAL A 358 -6.16 16.62 63.94
CA VAL A 358 -6.04 16.22 62.53
C VAL A 358 -5.97 17.47 61.68
N ARG A 359 -5.03 17.46 60.74
CA ARG A 359 -4.79 18.57 59.83
C ARG A 359 -6.04 18.83 58.97
N ARG A 360 -6.39 20.11 58.76
CA ARG A 360 -7.47 20.48 57.83
C ARG A 360 -7.02 20.26 56.40
N PHE A 361 -7.79 19.49 55.63
CA PHE A 361 -7.51 19.19 54.23
C PHE A 361 -8.30 20.09 53.28
N ARG A 362 -7.69 20.45 52.15
CA ARG A 362 -8.37 21.13 51.04
C ARG A 362 -8.92 20.07 50.07
N GLY A 363 -10.17 20.23 49.63
CA GLY A 363 -10.87 19.30 48.72
C GLY A 363 -11.95 18.48 49.43
N ARG A 364 -13.02 18.14 48.70
CA ARG A 364 -14.24 17.58 49.29
C ARG A 364 -14.02 16.23 49.96
N GLU A 365 -13.45 15.26 49.25
CA GLU A 365 -13.28 13.90 49.79
C GLU A 365 -12.22 13.85 50.92
N PRO A 366 -11.04 14.47 50.79
CA PRO A 366 -10.06 14.51 51.87
C PRO A 366 -10.54 15.25 53.13
N ALA A 367 -11.30 16.34 52.97
CA ALA A 367 -11.85 17.07 54.11
C ALA A 367 -12.91 16.25 54.87
N ARG A 368 -13.75 15.49 54.15
CA ARG A 368 -14.71 14.55 54.75
C ARG A 368 -14.01 13.50 55.61
N ILE A 369 -12.99 12.85 55.05
CA ILE A 369 -12.20 11.83 55.78
C ILE A 369 -11.47 12.45 56.97
N GLY A 370 -10.85 13.62 56.79
CA GLY A 370 -10.14 14.32 57.89
C GLY A 370 -11.05 14.73 59.04
N ALA A 371 -12.26 15.23 58.74
CA ALA A 371 -13.25 15.57 59.75
C ALA A 371 -13.77 14.33 60.50
N ALA A 372 -13.97 13.22 59.78
CA ALA A 372 -14.31 11.93 60.39
C ALA A 372 -13.19 11.43 61.32
N LEU A 373 -11.92 11.52 60.89
CA LEU A 373 -10.77 11.16 61.73
C LEU A 373 -10.65 12.04 62.99
N GLU A 374 -10.95 13.34 62.92
CA GLU A 374 -10.96 14.21 64.11
C GLU A 374 -12.09 13.85 65.08
N SER A 375 -13.28 13.52 64.58
CA SER A 375 -14.38 13.01 65.41
C SER A 375 -14.00 11.70 66.11
N LEU A 376 -13.33 10.78 65.39
CA LEU A 376 -12.83 9.53 65.95
C LEU A 376 -11.73 9.75 67.00
N ARG A 377 -10.82 10.71 66.79
CA ARG A 377 -9.84 11.13 67.80
C ARG A 377 -10.54 11.64 69.07
N GLY A 378 -11.53 12.50 68.92
CA GLY A 378 -12.33 13.02 70.04
C GLY A 378 -13.05 11.91 70.82
N GLN A 379 -13.60 10.91 70.12
CA GLN A 379 -14.21 9.74 70.75
C GLN A 379 -13.20 8.88 71.52
N LEU A 380 -11.98 8.70 71.01
CA LEU A 380 -10.92 7.97 71.71
C LEU A 380 -10.45 8.68 72.98
N LEU A 381 -10.64 10.00 73.07
CA LEU A 381 -10.42 10.85 74.26
C LEU A 381 -11.64 10.90 75.20
N GLY A 382 -12.72 10.17 74.90
CA GLY A 382 -13.93 10.08 75.74
C GLY A 382 -15.10 10.97 75.29
N GLY A 383 -14.98 11.68 74.17
CA GLY A 383 -16.06 12.47 73.59
C GLY A 383 -17.21 11.63 73.02
N ARG A 384 -18.41 12.22 72.90
CA ARG A 384 -19.56 11.55 72.27
C ARG A 384 -19.43 11.50 70.75
N PRO A 385 -20.04 10.50 70.07
CA PRO A 385 -20.09 10.46 68.62
C PRO A 385 -20.77 11.72 68.08
N THR A 386 -20.05 12.48 67.25
CA THR A 386 -20.60 13.64 66.57
C THR A 386 -20.80 13.30 65.12
N ARG A 387 -22.03 13.50 64.62
CA ARG A 387 -22.31 13.41 63.19
C ARG A 387 -21.53 14.53 62.52
N THR A 388 -20.48 14.18 61.79
CA THR A 388 -19.68 15.13 61.03
C THR A 388 -20.59 15.78 59.99
N GLY A 389 -20.85 17.08 60.12
CA GLY A 389 -21.66 17.81 59.15
C GLY A 389 -21.06 17.68 57.75
N ARG A 390 -21.90 17.53 56.72
CA ARG A 390 -21.45 17.52 55.30
C ARG A 390 -20.62 18.78 55.06
N ALA A 391 -19.30 18.64 54.90
CA ALA A 391 -18.44 19.74 54.48
C ALA A 391 -18.99 20.29 53.15
N ARG A 392 -19.59 21.48 53.20
CA ARG A 392 -20.45 22.02 52.12
C ARG A 392 -19.71 22.86 51.07
N GLY A 393 -18.39 22.94 51.10
CA GLY A 393 -17.63 23.75 50.14
C GLY A 393 -16.29 23.12 49.76
N GLY A 394 -16.13 22.76 48.47
CA GLY A 394 -14.85 22.36 47.90
C GLY A 394 -14.97 21.67 46.54
N PHE A 395 -14.03 21.96 45.64
CA PHE A 395 -13.84 21.20 44.40
C PHE A 395 -13.59 19.72 44.73
N GLY A 396 -14.39 18.83 44.15
CA GLY A 396 -14.23 17.38 44.32
C GLY A 396 -13.11 16.84 43.43
N THR A 397 -12.46 15.78 43.87
CA THR A 397 -11.39 15.08 43.12
C THR A 397 -11.85 14.63 41.72
N ARG A 398 -13.14 14.31 41.56
CA ARG A 398 -13.77 14.04 40.24
C ARG A 398 -13.74 15.27 39.33
N ALA A 399 -14.09 16.45 39.85
CA ALA A 399 -14.11 17.68 39.06
C ALA A 399 -12.69 18.03 38.60
N THR A 400 -11.68 17.82 39.45
CA THR A 400 -10.27 18.01 39.07
C THR A 400 -9.86 17.12 37.89
N VAL A 401 -10.19 15.82 37.92
CA VAL A 401 -9.87 14.92 36.79
C VAL A 401 -10.64 15.26 35.53
N ILE A 402 -11.90 15.68 35.63
CA ILE A 402 -12.67 16.17 34.48
C ILE A 402 -12.00 17.40 33.89
N VAL A 403 -11.61 18.39 34.71
CA VAL A 403 -10.92 19.60 34.24
C VAL A 403 -9.58 19.25 33.58
N CYS A 404 -8.78 18.37 34.18
CA CYS A 404 -7.54 17.88 33.55
C CYS A 404 -7.81 17.20 32.20
N GLY A 405 -8.86 16.38 32.11
CA GLY A 405 -9.29 15.77 30.85
C GLY A 405 -9.68 16.81 29.80
N VAL A 406 -10.50 17.80 30.17
CA VAL A 406 -10.90 18.90 29.28
C VAL A 406 -9.71 19.70 28.79
N VAL A 407 -8.74 20.02 29.66
CA VAL A 407 -7.51 20.74 29.27
C VAL A 407 -6.68 19.95 28.27
N LEU A 408 -6.52 18.64 28.46
CA LEU A 408 -5.80 17.78 27.51
C LEU A 408 -6.56 17.62 26.19
N LEU A 409 -7.89 17.51 26.25
CA LEU A 409 -8.74 17.47 25.05
C LEU A 409 -8.74 18.79 24.30
N ALA A 410 -8.63 19.94 24.99
CA ALA A 410 -8.53 21.25 24.35
C ALA A 410 -7.25 21.39 23.50
N TRP A 411 -6.19 20.62 23.81
CA TRP A 411 -5.01 20.51 22.96
C TRP A 411 -5.18 19.46 21.85
N ALA A 412 -5.73 18.27 22.19
CA ALA A 412 -5.78 17.15 21.25
C ALA A 412 -6.88 17.27 20.18
N ALA A 413 -8.06 17.80 20.54
CA ALA A 413 -9.21 17.87 19.62
C ALA A 413 -8.96 18.83 18.43
N PRO A 414 -8.37 20.03 18.60
CA PRO A 414 -8.03 20.87 17.45
C PRO A 414 -7.02 20.21 16.50
N LEU A 415 -6.03 19.49 17.04
CA LEU A 415 -5.07 18.72 16.21
C LEU A 415 -5.76 17.59 15.45
N MET A 416 -6.74 16.94 16.06
CA MET A 416 -7.48 15.83 15.46
C MET A 416 -8.54 16.27 14.43
N LEU A 417 -9.13 17.47 14.58
CA LEU A 417 -10.31 17.87 13.80
C LEU A 417 -10.13 19.12 12.93
N LEU A 418 -9.29 20.08 13.32
CA LEU A 418 -9.29 21.43 12.74
C LEU A 418 -7.98 21.80 12.05
N LEU A 419 -6.84 21.42 12.63
CA LEU A 419 -5.53 21.84 12.16
C LEU A 419 -5.07 20.98 10.98
N ASN A 420 -4.40 21.62 10.00
CA ASN A 420 -3.81 21.00 8.81
C ASN A 420 -4.77 20.11 8.00
N ARG A 421 -6.06 20.47 7.90
CA ARG A 421 -7.03 19.75 7.06
C ARG A 421 -6.74 20.01 5.58
N ALA A 422 -6.39 18.95 4.86
CA ALA A 422 -6.23 18.98 3.43
C ALA A 422 -7.62 18.90 2.78
N GLY A 423 -8.15 20.05 2.35
CA GLY A 423 -9.44 20.17 1.67
C GLY A 423 -9.30 20.28 0.14
N SER A 424 -10.34 20.82 -0.51
CA SER A 424 -10.36 21.09 -1.95
C SER A 424 -9.25 22.06 -2.43
N GLY A 425 -8.71 22.88 -1.52
CA GLY A 425 -7.65 23.85 -1.78
C GLY A 425 -6.23 23.28 -1.88
N VAL A 426 -6.03 21.97 -1.76
CA VAL A 426 -4.70 21.34 -1.85
C VAL A 426 -4.07 21.63 -3.21
N THR A 427 -2.83 22.13 -3.18
CA THR A 427 -2.01 22.34 -4.38
C THR A 427 -1.51 20.99 -4.86
N VAL A 428 -2.08 20.51 -5.96
CA VAL A 428 -1.59 19.29 -6.63
C VAL A 428 -0.65 19.71 -7.75
N PRO A 429 0.62 19.25 -7.76
CA PRO A 429 1.55 19.55 -8.84
C PRO A 429 0.97 19.16 -10.20
N LYS A 430 1.10 20.05 -11.19
CA LYS A 430 0.64 19.79 -12.58
C LYS A 430 1.26 18.50 -13.14
N GLN A 431 2.48 18.18 -12.72
CA GLN A 431 3.16 16.94 -13.10
C GLN A 431 2.36 15.69 -12.70
N LEU A 432 1.68 15.67 -11.55
CA LEU A 432 0.90 14.51 -11.12
C LEU A 432 -0.35 14.30 -11.97
N VAL A 433 -1.00 15.39 -12.40
CA VAL A 433 -2.16 15.33 -13.31
C VAL A 433 -1.73 14.78 -14.67
N GLU A 434 -0.61 15.26 -15.19
CA GLU A 434 -0.06 14.80 -16.45
C GLU A 434 0.47 13.35 -16.37
N ASP A 435 1.02 12.94 -15.22
CA ASP A 435 1.43 11.57 -14.96
C ASP A 435 0.23 10.63 -14.92
N GLN A 436 -0.87 11.03 -14.26
CA GLN A 436 -2.13 10.29 -14.26
C GLN A 436 -2.67 10.11 -15.68
N ARG A 437 -2.65 11.18 -16.49
CA ARG A 437 -3.03 11.14 -17.91
C ARG A 437 -2.25 10.07 -18.67
N ARG A 438 -0.92 10.14 -18.62
CA ARG A 438 -0.02 9.25 -19.36
C ARG A 438 -0.08 7.80 -18.92
N ARG A 439 -0.23 7.56 -17.61
CA ARG A 439 -0.38 6.19 -17.10
C ARG A 439 -1.73 5.60 -17.52
N THR A 440 -2.76 6.41 -17.64
CA THR A 440 -4.06 6.00 -18.19
C THR A 440 -3.98 5.73 -19.70
N ASP A 441 -3.27 6.56 -20.46
CA ASP A 441 -2.95 6.30 -21.88
C ASP A 441 -2.24 4.95 -22.04
N THR A 442 -1.22 4.71 -21.24
CA THR A 442 -0.45 3.45 -21.25
C THR A 442 -1.33 2.24 -20.90
N ALA A 443 -2.26 2.40 -19.96
CA ALA A 443 -3.22 1.35 -19.62
C ALA A 443 -4.18 1.05 -20.78
N ALA A 444 -4.72 2.08 -21.45
CA ALA A 444 -5.57 1.92 -22.63
C ALA A 444 -4.84 1.21 -23.77
N ASP A 445 -3.62 1.66 -24.09
CA ASP A 445 -2.79 1.05 -25.12
C ASP A 445 -2.45 -0.40 -24.84
N ARG A 446 -2.18 -0.74 -23.57
CA ARG A 446 -1.93 -2.12 -23.19
C ARG A 446 -3.15 -3.01 -23.41
N VAL A 447 -4.33 -2.59 -22.97
CA VAL A 447 -5.56 -3.38 -23.17
C VAL A 447 -5.81 -3.56 -24.66
N ARG A 448 -5.71 -2.48 -25.44
CA ARG A 448 -5.84 -2.50 -26.90
C ARG A 448 -4.86 -3.48 -27.55
N LYS A 449 -3.58 -3.40 -27.20
CA LYS A 449 -2.53 -4.27 -27.75
C LYS A 449 -2.77 -5.73 -27.38
N ALA A 450 -3.07 -6.01 -26.11
CA ALA A 450 -3.35 -7.37 -25.64
C ALA A 450 -4.58 -8.02 -26.31
N LEU A 451 -5.59 -7.23 -26.67
CA LEU A 451 -6.74 -7.69 -27.45
C LEU A 451 -6.37 -7.92 -28.92
N ASN A 452 -5.65 -7.00 -29.57
CA ASN A 452 -5.14 -7.20 -30.94
C ASN A 452 -4.23 -8.43 -31.04
N GLU A 453 -3.36 -8.65 -30.06
CA GLU A 453 -2.53 -9.85 -29.93
C GLU A 453 -3.40 -11.10 -29.83
N GLY A 454 -4.44 -11.06 -28.98
CA GLY A 454 -5.33 -12.21 -28.87
C GLY A 454 -6.07 -12.50 -30.20
N TRP A 455 -6.47 -11.47 -30.93
CA TRP A 455 -7.00 -11.67 -32.27
C TRP A 455 -5.97 -12.31 -33.22
N ALA A 456 -4.70 -11.89 -33.17
CA ALA A 456 -3.65 -12.48 -33.98
C ALA A 456 -3.41 -13.96 -33.64
N ASP A 457 -3.51 -14.36 -32.37
CA ASP A 457 -3.48 -15.77 -31.96
C ASP A 457 -4.60 -16.56 -32.64
N VAL A 458 -5.84 -16.04 -32.58
CA VAL A 458 -7.02 -16.68 -33.19
C VAL A 458 -6.90 -16.74 -34.71
N ALA A 459 -6.37 -15.70 -35.34
CA ALA A 459 -6.09 -15.68 -36.78
C ALA A 459 -5.04 -16.71 -37.18
N SER A 460 -3.99 -16.88 -36.39
CA SER A 460 -2.99 -17.95 -36.60
C SER A 460 -3.63 -19.33 -36.52
N VAL A 461 -4.52 -19.56 -35.55
CA VAL A 461 -5.27 -20.83 -35.44
C VAL A 461 -6.18 -21.03 -36.65
N ALA A 462 -6.83 -19.98 -37.15
CA ALA A 462 -7.65 -20.05 -38.36
C ALA A 462 -6.86 -20.47 -39.61
N GLN A 463 -5.58 -20.08 -39.73
CA GLN A 463 -4.70 -20.55 -40.80
C GLN A 463 -4.42 -22.05 -40.70
N ILE A 464 -4.13 -22.55 -39.49
CA ILE A 464 -3.84 -23.97 -39.24
C ILE A 464 -5.07 -24.83 -39.54
N VAL A 465 -6.24 -24.42 -39.04
CA VAL A 465 -7.53 -25.08 -39.31
C VAL A 465 -7.86 -25.06 -40.80
N GLY A 466 -7.56 -23.95 -41.50
CA GLY A 466 -7.75 -23.84 -42.95
C GLY A 466 -6.86 -24.78 -43.75
N ALA A 467 -5.61 -24.97 -43.34
CA ALA A 467 -4.67 -25.88 -43.98
C ALA A 467 -5.10 -27.35 -43.90
N GLY A 468 -5.82 -27.74 -42.85
CA GLY A 468 -6.42 -29.08 -42.71
C GLY A 468 -7.60 -29.34 -43.65
N GLY A 469 -8.03 -28.34 -44.43
CA GLY A 469 -9.12 -28.45 -45.41
C GLY A 469 -10.50 -28.71 -44.79
N GLY A 470 -10.63 -28.59 -43.46
CA GLY A 470 -11.88 -28.72 -42.73
C GLY A 470 -12.52 -30.11 -42.75
N LYS A 471 -11.74 -31.17 -43.02
CA LYS A 471 -12.22 -32.56 -43.13
C LYS A 471 -11.98 -33.40 -41.87
N ASP A 472 -11.20 -32.90 -40.91
CA ASP A 472 -10.78 -33.64 -39.71
C ASP A 472 -11.09 -32.84 -38.43
N ASP A 473 -12.29 -33.08 -37.89
CA ASP A 473 -12.76 -32.46 -36.65
C ASP A 473 -11.89 -32.80 -35.43
N ALA A 474 -11.20 -33.96 -35.46
CA ALA A 474 -10.32 -34.39 -34.37
C ALA A 474 -9.01 -33.60 -34.38
N ALA A 475 -8.42 -33.37 -35.55
CA ALA A 475 -7.26 -32.50 -35.72
C ALA A 475 -7.57 -31.06 -35.32
N ASP A 476 -8.71 -30.51 -35.79
CA ASP A 476 -9.14 -29.16 -35.42
C ASP A 476 -9.31 -29.05 -33.88
N LYS A 477 -9.94 -30.04 -33.24
CA LYS A 477 -10.12 -30.07 -31.78
C LYS A 477 -8.79 -30.13 -31.03
N ALA A 478 -7.80 -30.88 -31.51
CA ALA A 478 -6.48 -30.97 -30.90
C ALA A 478 -5.75 -29.61 -30.94
N VAL A 479 -5.83 -28.90 -32.08
CA VAL A 479 -5.28 -27.55 -32.22
C VAL A 479 -5.94 -26.61 -31.22
N LEU A 480 -7.28 -26.58 -31.15
CA LEU A 480 -8.01 -25.73 -30.21
C LEU A 480 -7.66 -26.01 -28.73
N GLN A 481 -7.49 -27.27 -28.36
CA GLN A 481 -7.09 -27.65 -26.99
C GLN A 481 -5.67 -27.21 -26.66
N THR A 482 -4.74 -27.30 -27.61
CA THR A 482 -3.38 -26.79 -27.44
C THR A 482 -3.39 -25.27 -27.30
N THR A 483 -4.11 -24.54 -28.16
CA THR A 483 -4.28 -23.09 -28.05
C THR A 483 -4.82 -22.68 -26.68
N LEU A 484 -5.84 -23.35 -26.17
CA LEU A 484 -6.42 -23.02 -24.86
C LEU A 484 -5.44 -23.26 -23.70
N ARG A 485 -4.60 -24.30 -23.78
CA ARG A 485 -3.58 -24.59 -22.77
C ARG A 485 -2.43 -23.58 -22.78
N GLU A 486 -2.00 -23.16 -23.97
CA GLU A 486 -0.92 -22.20 -24.16
C GLU A 486 -1.34 -20.76 -23.87
N HIS A 487 -2.64 -20.45 -24.02
CA HIS A 487 -3.17 -19.09 -23.91
C HIS A 487 -4.29 -19.00 -22.87
N PRO A 488 -3.95 -18.80 -21.57
CA PRO A 488 -4.94 -18.68 -20.49
C PRO A 488 -5.80 -17.41 -20.57
N ARG A 489 -5.58 -16.55 -21.58
CA ARG A 489 -6.44 -15.39 -21.86
C ARG A 489 -7.81 -15.79 -22.40
N TYR A 490 -7.95 -17.01 -22.92
CA TYR A 490 -9.22 -17.53 -23.42
C TYR A 490 -9.90 -18.42 -22.42
N ARG A 491 -11.23 -18.28 -22.31
CA ARG A 491 -12.09 -19.25 -21.60
C ARG A 491 -12.51 -20.42 -22.50
N SER A 492 -12.56 -20.17 -23.82
CA SER A 492 -12.96 -21.14 -24.83
C SER A 492 -12.50 -20.70 -26.20
N VAL A 493 -12.15 -21.67 -27.05
CA VAL A 493 -11.82 -21.45 -28.46
C VAL A 493 -12.64 -22.45 -29.29
N TYR A 494 -13.28 -22.00 -30.36
CA TYR A 494 -14.18 -22.83 -31.16
C TYR A 494 -14.25 -22.37 -32.62
N VAL A 495 -14.82 -23.22 -33.48
CA VAL A 495 -15.05 -22.92 -34.90
C VAL A 495 -16.54 -22.80 -35.15
N LEU A 496 -16.93 -21.72 -35.82
CA LEU A 496 -18.26 -21.48 -36.35
C LEU A 496 -18.31 -21.79 -37.85
N ASP A 497 -19.46 -22.22 -38.34
CA ASP A 497 -19.80 -22.18 -39.76
C ASP A 497 -20.35 -20.80 -40.18
N ALA A 498 -20.71 -20.68 -41.46
CA ALA A 498 -21.23 -19.43 -42.03
C ALA A 498 -22.56 -18.96 -41.41
N ASP A 499 -23.32 -19.88 -40.80
CA ASP A 499 -24.61 -19.63 -40.15
C ASP A 499 -24.48 -19.42 -38.62
N GLY A 500 -23.24 -19.51 -38.10
CA GLY A 500 -22.94 -19.35 -36.68
C GLY A 500 -23.18 -20.58 -35.82
N LYS A 501 -23.28 -21.77 -36.42
CA LYS A 501 -23.32 -23.03 -35.68
C LYS A 501 -21.90 -23.42 -35.28
N VAL A 502 -21.76 -23.86 -34.03
CA VAL A 502 -20.48 -24.35 -33.50
C VAL A 502 -20.21 -25.75 -34.07
N LEU A 503 -19.11 -25.87 -34.81
CA LEU A 503 -18.64 -27.14 -35.40
C LEU A 503 -17.80 -27.93 -34.40
N THR A 504 -16.77 -27.30 -33.84
CA THR A 504 -15.87 -27.89 -32.85
C THR A 504 -15.49 -26.86 -31.79
N ARG A 505 -15.14 -27.32 -30.58
CA ARG A 505 -14.85 -26.44 -29.43
C ARG A 505 -13.84 -27.05 -28.46
N ALA A 506 -13.13 -26.16 -27.76
CA ALA A 506 -12.34 -26.43 -26.57
C ALA A 506 -12.67 -25.41 -25.46
N GLY A 507 -12.72 -25.86 -24.21
CA GLY A 507 -12.99 -25.02 -23.04
C GLY A 507 -14.47 -24.89 -22.69
N ALA A 508 -14.85 -23.73 -22.14
CA ALA A 508 -16.21 -23.45 -21.69
C ALA A 508 -17.25 -23.41 -22.84
N SER A 509 -18.54 -23.40 -22.48
CA SER A 509 -19.61 -23.25 -23.48
C SER A 509 -19.57 -21.88 -24.16
N PRO A 510 -19.65 -21.84 -25.51
CA PRO A 510 -19.69 -20.60 -26.29
C PRO A 510 -20.84 -19.68 -25.87
N ARG A 511 -20.57 -18.38 -25.82
CA ARG A 511 -21.54 -17.30 -25.61
C ARG A 511 -21.96 -16.60 -26.90
N HIS A 512 -21.39 -16.98 -28.04
CA HIS A 512 -21.88 -16.50 -29.33
C HIS A 512 -23.38 -16.82 -29.49
N PRO A 513 -24.22 -15.85 -29.91
CA PRO A 513 -25.65 -16.09 -30.07
C PRO A 513 -25.90 -17.10 -31.18
N GLY A 514 -26.51 -18.24 -30.87
CA GLY A 514 -26.78 -19.29 -31.86
C GLY A 514 -27.64 -18.78 -33.03
N GLY A 515 -27.27 -19.19 -34.25
CA GLY A 515 -27.99 -18.83 -35.48
C GLY A 515 -27.72 -17.41 -35.98
N ARG A 516 -26.77 -16.68 -35.38
CA ARG A 516 -26.28 -15.42 -35.93
C ARG A 516 -24.98 -15.65 -36.69
N LYS A 517 -24.82 -14.97 -37.81
CA LYS A 517 -23.56 -15.03 -38.56
C LYS A 517 -22.37 -14.58 -37.69
N PRO A 518 -21.17 -15.17 -37.90
CA PRO A 518 -19.96 -14.69 -37.26
C PRO A 518 -19.74 -13.19 -37.53
N TYR A 519 -19.13 -12.50 -36.56
CA TYR A 519 -18.69 -11.12 -36.81
C TYR A 519 -17.56 -11.10 -37.83
N ALA A 520 -17.36 -9.96 -38.48
CA ALA A 520 -16.20 -9.72 -39.34
C ALA A 520 -14.88 -9.89 -38.55
N ASP A 521 -13.76 -10.05 -39.26
CA ASP A 521 -12.41 -10.24 -38.70
C ASP A 521 -11.99 -9.11 -37.75
N SER A 522 -12.39 -9.25 -36.49
CA SER A 522 -12.33 -8.21 -35.48
C SER A 522 -12.53 -8.78 -34.08
N VAL A 523 -12.37 -7.92 -33.07
CA VAL A 523 -12.78 -8.20 -31.69
C VAL A 523 -14.14 -7.58 -31.46
N ALA A 524 -15.08 -8.36 -30.94
CA ALA A 524 -16.45 -7.94 -30.69
C ALA A 524 -16.88 -8.15 -29.24
N GLN A 525 -17.69 -7.22 -28.74
CA GLN A 525 -18.39 -7.34 -27.47
C GLN A 525 -19.72 -8.08 -27.70
N LEU A 526 -19.86 -9.27 -27.10
CA LEU A 526 -20.99 -10.18 -27.35
C LEU A 526 -22.25 -9.81 -26.57
N ASN A 527 -22.11 -9.14 -25.44
CA ASN A 527 -23.22 -8.71 -24.60
C ASN A 527 -23.04 -7.29 -24.07
N THR A 528 -24.16 -6.65 -23.74
CA THR A 528 -24.20 -5.30 -23.18
C THR A 528 -24.99 -5.22 -21.86
N SER A 529 -25.33 -6.39 -21.31
CA SER A 529 -26.03 -6.58 -20.05
C SER A 529 -25.70 -7.97 -19.47
N GLY A 530 -26.03 -8.19 -18.20
CA GLY A 530 -25.75 -9.44 -17.47
C GLY A 530 -24.71 -9.27 -16.36
N LYS A 531 -24.29 -10.38 -15.75
CA LYS A 531 -23.35 -10.39 -14.62
C LYS A 531 -21.87 -10.28 -15.05
N GLU A 532 -21.55 -10.72 -16.26
CA GLU A 532 -20.18 -10.78 -16.76
C GLU A 532 -20.11 -10.22 -18.19
N PRO A 533 -19.05 -9.47 -18.53
CA PRO A 533 -18.76 -9.13 -19.92
C PRO A 533 -18.38 -10.37 -20.72
N ALA A 534 -18.82 -10.45 -21.97
CA ALA A 534 -18.46 -11.46 -22.94
C ALA A 534 -17.85 -10.75 -24.16
N VAL A 535 -16.63 -11.12 -24.49
CA VAL A 535 -15.80 -10.46 -25.51
C VAL A 535 -15.09 -11.56 -26.27
N ALA A 536 -15.07 -11.48 -27.60
CA ALA A 536 -14.46 -12.52 -28.43
C ALA A 536 -13.71 -11.94 -29.62
N ALA A 537 -12.62 -12.60 -29.99
CA ALA A 537 -11.92 -12.36 -31.25
C ALA A 537 -12.43 -13.32 -32.33
N TYR A 538 -12.69 -12.80 -33.52
CA TYR A 538 -13.18 -13.53 -34.69
C TYR A 538 -12.12 -13.49 -35.80
N ALA A 539 -11.77 -14.66 -36.35
CA ALA A 539 -10.90 -14.75 -37.51
C ALA A 539 -11.41 -15.77 -38.54
N ALA A 540 -11.59 -15.34 -39.78
CA ALA A 540 -12.06 -16.12 -40.89
C ALA A 540 -11.03 -17.19 -41.26
N VAL A 541 -11.53 -18.40 -41.54
CA VAL A 541 -10.71 -19.50 -42.02
C VAL A 541 -10.48 -19.32 -43.53
N PRO A 542 -9.22 -19.16 -44.00
CA PRO A 542 -8.95 -19.01 -45.43
C PRO A 542 -9.44 -20.21 -46.23
N GLY A 543 -10.15 -19.97 -47.33
CA GLY A 543 -10.74 -21.03 -48.15
C GLY A 543 -11.87 -21.83 -47.47
N GLY A 544 -12.26 -21.48 -46.24
CA GLY A 544 -13.16 -22.24 -45.39
C GLY A 544 -14.66 -22.02 -45.61
N LYS A 545 -15.09 -21.51 -46.77
CA LYS A 545 -16.51 -21.25 -47.12
C LYS A 545 -17.32 -20.52 -46.02
N GLY A 546 -16.73 -19.51 -45.37
CA GLY A 546 -17.40 -18.75 -44.30
C GLY A 546 -17.24 -19.31 -42.89
N ARG A 547 -16.39 -20.34 -42.69
CA ARG A 547 -15.96 -20.77 -41.35
C ARG A 547 -15.14 -19.69 -40.65
N THR A 548 -15.31 -19.58 -39.34
CA THR A 548 -14.63 -18.59 -38.50
C THR A 548 -14.15 -19.23 -37.19
N VAL A 549 -12.89 -19.02 -36.83
CA VAL A 549 -12.38 -19.37 -35.50
C VAL A 549 -12.69 -18.24 -34.52
N VAL A 550 -13.13 -18.60 -33.33
CA VAL A 550 -13.51 -17.66 -32.27
C VAL A 550 -12.75 -18.00 -31.00
N GLY A 551 -12.06 -17.00 -30.43
CA GLY A 551 -11.49 -17.07 -29.10
C GLY A 551 -12.26 -16.15 -28.15
N GLU A 552 -12.98 -16.71 -27.18
CA GLU A 552 -13.64 -15.91 -26.14
C GLU A 552 -12.68 -15.59 -25.01
N TYR A 553 -12.52 -14.30 -24.70
CA TYR A 553 -11.65 -13.85 -23.62
C TYR A 553 -12.25 -14.20 -22.25
N ASP A 554 -11.38 -14.58 -21.32
CA ASP A 554 -11.72 -14.69 -19.91
C ASP A 554 -11.93 -13.26 -19.32
N PRO A 555 -13.05 -12.97 -18.64
CA PRO A 555 -13.22 -11.70 -17.92
C PRO A 555 -12.08 -11.38 -16.94
N GLN A 556 -11.48 -12.39 -16.30
CA GLN A 556 -10.34 -12.22 -15.40
C GLN A 556 -9.09 -11.70 -16.13
N PHE A 557 -8.91 -12.07 -17.40
CA PHE A 557 -7.84 -11.52 -18.22
C PHE A 557 -8.02 -10.00 -18.39
N LEU A 558 -9.23 -9.53 -18.71
CA LEU A 558 -9.51 -8.09 -18.83
C LEU A 558 -9.28 -7.34 -17.52
N ILE A 559 -9.75 -7.90 -16.39
CA ILE A 559 -9.52 -7.35 -15.04
C ILE A 559 -8.02 -7.22 -14.74
N SER A 560 -7.23 -8.24 -15.10
CA SER A 560 -5.78 -8.23 -14.89
C SER A 560 -5.05 -7.16 -15.73
N MET A 561 -5.60 -6.79 -16.89
CA MET A 561 -5.01 -5.75 -17.74
C MET A 561 -5.25 -4.34 -17.20
N VAL A 562 -6.41 -4.08 -16.60
CA VAL A 562 -6.75 -2.76 -16.02
C VAL A 562 -6.22 -2.55 -14.60
N THR A 563 -5.96 -3.63 -13.86
CA THR A 563 -5.43 -3.58 -12.49
C THR A 563 -4.05 -2.91 -12.48
N ARG A 564 -3.95 -1.74 -11.85
CA ARG A 564 -2.74 -0.91 -11.84
C ARG A 564 -2.48 -0.21 -10.50
N PRO A 565 -1.46 -0.65 -9.75
CA PRO A 565 -1.08 0.00 -8.50
C PRO A 565 -0.78 1.49 -8.68
N GLY A 566 -1.33 2.30 -7.78
CA GLY A 566 -1.07 3.74 -7.75
C GLY A 566 -1.71 4.55 -8.88
N LEU A 567 -2.55 3.97 -9.76
CA LEU A 567 -3.44 4.72 -10.66
C LEU A 567 -4.79 5.05 -10.02
N GLY A 568 -5.01 4.60 -8.77
CA GLY A 568 -6.29 4.68 -8.10
C GLY A 568 -7.24 3.58 -8.58
N GLN A 569 -8.51 3.93 -8.74
CA GLN A 569 -9.52 3.06 -9.33
C GLN A 569 -9.44 3.18 -10.86
N VAL A 570 -9.46 2.05 -11.56
CA VAL A 570 -9.36 2.01 -13.03
C VAL A 570 -10.53 1.22 -13.58
N TRP A 571 -11.16 1.74 -14.63
CA TRP A 571 -12.29 1.14 -15.33
C TRP A 571 -11.99 1.06 -16.82
N LEU A 572 -12.24 -0.09 -17.43
CA LEU A 572 -12.42 -0.23 -18.86
C LEU A 572 -13.91 -0.06 -19.16
N VAL A 573 -14.23 0.87 -20.04
CA VAL A 573 -15.61 1.19 -20.42
C VAL A 573 -15.85 1.02 -21.91
N ASP A 574 -17.11 0.68 -22.26
CA ASP A 574 -17.54 0.61 -23.65
C ASP A 574 -17.84 1.98 -24.27
N ASP A 575 -18.28 1.96 -25.53
CA ASP A 575 -18.66 3.13 -26.31
C ASP A 575 -19.81 3.95 -25.71
N LYS A 576 -20.52 3.42 -24.70
CA LYS A 576 -21.59 4.09 -23.95
C LYS A 576 -21.18 4.40 -22.51
N HIS A 577 -19.88 4.36 -22.23
CA HIS A 577 -19.27 4.59 -20.92
C HIS A 577 -19.78 3.63 -19.82
N ARG A 578 -20.13 2.40 -20.20
CA ARG A 578 -20.53 1.34 -19.27
C ARG A 578 -19.34 0.47 -18.93
N ILE A 579 -19.21 0.11 -17.66
CA ILE A 579 -18.05 -0.62 -17.14
C ILE A 579 -18.02 -2.05 -17.69
N ILE A 580 -16.95 -2.40 -18.40
CA ILE A 580 -16.66 -3.76 -18.89
C ILE A 580 -15.78 -4.50 -17.89
N ALA A 581 -14.72 -3.86 -17.41
CA ALA A 581 -13.84 -4.41 -16.38
C ALA A 581 -13.37 -3.28 -15.45
N ALA A 582 -12.97 -3.62 -14.23
CA ALA A 582 -12.36 -2.66 -13.31
C ALA A 582 -11.23 -3.30 -12.52
N ASP A 583 -10.46 -2.46 -11.84
CA ASP A 583 -9.41 -2.85 -10.91
C ASP A 583 -9.91 -3.85 -9.84
N ARG A 584 -9.06 -4.84 -9.53
CA ARG A 584 -9.40 -5.96 -8.65
C ARG A 584 -9.73 -5.53 -7.22
N GLN A 585 -9.15 -4.43 -6.72
CA GLN A 585 -9.24 -4.08 -5.30
C GLN A 585 -10.62 -3.55 -4.89
N HIS A 586 -11.41 -3.02 -5.83
CA HIS A 586 -12.62 -2.27 -5.52
C HIS A 586 -13.91 -2.98 -5.93
N GLY A 587 -13.81 -4.10 -6.67
CA GLY A 587 -14.96 -4.76 -7.28
C GLY A 587 -15.67 -3.88 -8.32
N PHE A 588 -16.50 -4.48 -9.17
CA PHE A 588 -17.35 -3.70 -10.08
C PHE A 588 -18.63 -4.44 -10.44
N ARG A 589 -19.59 -3.68 -10.96
CA ARG A 589 -20.79 -4.21 -11.59
C ARG A 589 -20.66 -4.06 -13.10
N ALA A 590 -20.67 -5.17 -13.82
CA ALA A 590 -20.64 -5.14 -15.28
C ALA A 590 -21.80 -4.30 -15.84
N PHE A 591 -21.51 -3.51 -16.86
CA PHE A 591 -22.40 -2.62 -17.59
C PHE A 591 -23.05 -1.48 -16.78
N SER A 592 -22.61 -1.22 -15.55
CA SER A 592 -23.04 -0.03 -14.82
C SER A 592 -22.36 1.23 -15.36
N LYS A 593 -22.94 2.40 -15.10
CA LYS A 593 -22.32 3.70 -15.41
C LYS A 593 -21.08 3.94 -14.52
N LEU A 594 -20.21 4.82 -14.98
CA LEU A 594 -19.08 5.33 -14.20
C LEU A 594 -19.56 6.01 -12.89
N PRO A 595 -18.79 5.89 -11.79
CA PRO A 595 -19.13 6.51 -10.51
C PRO A 595 -18.92 8.03 -10.59
N GLY A 596 -20.00 8.77 -10.80
CA GLY A 596 -19.99 10.23 -10.81
C GLY A 596 -20.08 10.84 -12.21
N ARG A 597 -20.72 12.01 -12.30
CA ARG A 597 -20.97 12.70 -13.57
C ARG A 597 -19.68 13.29 -14.18
N HIS A 598 -18.67 13.58 -13.36
CA HIS A 598 -17.40 14.15 -13.83
C HIS A 598 -16.58 13.14 -14.64
N LEU A 599 -16.61 11.86 -14.27
CA LEU A 599 -15.92 10.80 -15.01
C LEU A 599 -16.59 10.55 -16.37
N ASP A 600 -17.92 10.57 -16.42
CA ASP A 600 -18.68 10.43 -17.67
C ASP A 600 -18.39 11.59 -18.64
N ALA A 601 -18.37 12.83 -18.13
CA ALA A 601 -18.00 14.01 -18.91
C ALA A 601 -16.53 13.96 -19.38
N LEU A 602 -15.62 13.44 -18.55
CA LEU A 602 -14.22 13.25 -18.90
C LEU A 602 -14.04 12.21 -20.01
N ALA A 603 -14.71 11.05 -19.90
CA ALA A 603 -14.71 10.01 -20.92
C ALA A 603 -15.24 10.52 -22.28
N PHE A 604 -16.35 11.27 -22.24
CA PHE A 604 -16.92 11.93 -23.42
C PHE A 604 -15.91 12.87 -24.10
N LYS A 605 -15.22 13.70 -23.30
CA LYS A 605 -14.21 14.63 -23.81
C LYS A 605 -13.00 13.89 -24.39
N ALA A 606 -12.52 12.85 -23.71
CA ALA A 606 -11.38 12.05 -24.13
C ALA A 606 -11.63 11.36 -25.47
N ARG A 607 -12.87 10.97 -25.78
CA ARG A 607 -13.21 10.27 -27.03
C ARG A 607 -12.91 11.09 -28.29
N LYS A 608 -12.98 12.41 -28.19
CA LYS A 608 -12.70 13.34 -29.30
C LYS A 608 -11.23 13.73 -29.39
N ALA A 609 -10.41 13.34 -28.41
CA ALA A 609 -9.01 13.70 -28.34
C ALA A 609 -8.14 12.58 -28.93
N THR A 610 -7.05 12.98 -29.59
CA THR A 610 -6.04 12.03 -30.12
C THR A 610 -5.25 11.35 -29.00
N ASN A 611 -5.14 12.01 -27.84
CA ASN A 611 -4.49 11.52 -26.63
C ASN A 611 -5.49 11.54 -25.47
N GLY A 612 -5.26 10.77 -24.42
CA GLY A 612 -6.09 10.83 -23.24
C GLY A 612 -6.06 12.21 -22.57
N THR A 613 -7.10 12.46 -21.79
CA THR A 613 -7.33 13.73 -21.09
C THR A 613 -7.31 13.48 -19.59
N ALA A 614 -6.85 14.46 -18.83
CA ALA A 614 -6.87 14.41 -17.37
C ALA A 614 -7.39 15.71 -16.79
N LEU A 615 -7.98 15.61 -15.60
CA LEU A 615 -8.44 16.74 -14.82
C LEU A 615 -8.16 16.52 -13.33
N LEU A 616 -8.04 17.63 -12.62
CA LEU A 616 -8.08 17.66 -11.17
C LEU A 616 -9.51 18.01 -10.75
N HIS A 617 -10.25 17.03 -10.28
CA HIS A 617 -11.59 17.23 -9.74
C HIS A 617 -11.49 17.70 -8.29
N ARG A 618 -12.28 18.71 -7.93
CA ARG A 618 -12.32 19.27 -6.58
C ARG A 618 -13.77 19.31 -6.11
N THR A 619 -14.01 18.72 -4.96
CA THR A 619 -15.32 18.67 -4.28
C THR A 619 -15.17 19.15 -2.85
N GLY A 620 -16.29 19.42 -2.15
CA GLY A 620 -16.24 19.80 -0.73
C GLY A 620 -15.54 18.76 0.16
N ASP A 621 -15.63 17.48 -0.22
CA ASP A 621 -15.09 16.34 0.53
C ASP A 621 -13.63 16.00 0.18
N GLY A 622 -13.05 16.66 -0.82
CA GLY A 622 -11.65 16.48 -1.21
C GLY A 622 -11.38 16.69 -2.71
N SER A 623 -10.15 16.37 -3.10
CA SER A 623 -9.70 16.45 -4.49
C SER A 623 -9.36 15.05 -5.03
N SER A 624 -9.64 14.80 -6.31
CA SER A 624 -9.23 13.58 -7.02
C SER A 624 -8.60 13.91 -8.37
N LEU A 625 -7.63 13.11 -8.80
CA LEU A 625 -7.07 13.18 -10.14
C LEU A 625 -7.78 12.13 -10.98
N ALA A 626 -8.45 12.58 -12.04
CA ALA A 626 -9.13 11.68 -12.96
C ALA A 626 -8.51 11.80 -14.36
N ALA A 627 -8.42 10.69 -15.07
CA ALA A 627 -7.99 10.65 -16.45
C ALA A 627 -8.84 9.68 -17.27
N ALA A 628 -8.97 9.93 -18.56
CA ALA A 628 -9.61 9.02 -19.51
C ALA A 628 -8.83 8.99 -20.82
N ALA A 629 -8.61 7.78 -21.34
CA ALA A 629 -7.87 7.53 -22.56
C ALA A 629 -8.66 6.59 -23.47
N PRO A 630 -9.02 6.99 -24.70
CA PRO A 630 -9.63 6.10 -25.66
C PRO A 630 -8.61 5.10 -26.22
N PHE A 631 -9.09 4.02 -26.82
CA PHE A 631 -8.24 3.19 -27.66
C PHE A 631 -7.84 3.98 -28.90
N THR A 632 -6.55 4.22 -29.07
CA THR A 632 -5.97 4.96 -30.20
C THR A 632 -5.21 3.98 -31.12
N GLY A 633 -5.31 4.17 -32.43
CA GLY A 633 -4.64 3.31 -33.42
C GLY A 633 -5.55 2.26 -34.08
N GLY A 634 -4.95 1.41 -34.91
CA GLY A 634 -5.67 0.42 -35.74
C GLY A 634 -5.73 -1.00 -35.16
N GLY A 635 -6.18 -1.93 -36.01
CA GLY A 635 -6.28 -3.36 -35.72
C GLY A 635 -7.71 -3.84 -35.50
N ALA A 636 -7.84 -5.09 -35.06
CA ALA A 636 -9.11 -5.80 -34.86
C ALA A 636 -10.03 -5.15 -33.82
N VAL A 637 -9.49 -4.29 -32.95
CA VAL A 637 -10.23 -3.61 -31.87
C VAL A 637 -10.71 -2.20 -32.20
N ARG A 638 -10.39 -1.68 -33.40
CA ARG A 638 -10.63 -0.28 -33.78
C ARG A 638 -12.08 0.15 -33.57
N ASP A 639 -13.02 -0.73 -33.92
CA ASP A 639 -14.43 -0.39 -33.97
C ASP A 639 -15.14 -0.56 -32.60
N LEU A 640 -14.44 -1.02 -31.55
CA LEU A 640 -15.01 -1.18 -30.21
C LEU A 640 -15.39 0.15 -29.54
N GLY A 641 -14.66 1.23 -29.84
CA GLY A 641 -14.86 2.53 -29.19
C GLY A 641 -14.63 2.55 -27.67
N TRP A 642 -13.90 1.56 -27.15
CA TRP A 642 -13.61 1.42 -25.72
C TRP A 642 -12.61 2.46 -25.21
N GLN A 643 -12.67 2.72 -23.91
CA GLN A 643 -11.80 3.67 -23.22
C GLN A 643 -11.39 3.13 -21.84
N VAL A 644 -10.23 3.57 -21.35
CA VAL A 644 -9.83 3.36 -19.95
C VAL A 644 -9.99 4.68 -19.20
N VAL A 645 -10.64 4.62 -18.06
CA VAL A 645 -10.87 5.74 -17.14
C VAL A 645 -10.19 5.41 -15.82
N SER A 646 -9.51 6.37 -15.22
CA SER A 646 -8.89 6.22 -13.91
C SER A 646 -9.25 7.39 -13.00
N GLU A 647 -9.36 7.12 -11.70
CA GLU A 647 -9.52 8.14 -10.67
C GLU A 647 -8.72 7.79 -9.41
N GLN A 648 -7.87 8.71 -8.97
CA GLN A 648 -7.10 8.60 -7.75
C GLN A 648 -7.46 9.73 -6.78
N PRO A 649 -7.94 9.42 -5.57
CA PRO A 649 -8.09 10.43 -4.52
C PRO A 649 -6.74 11.10 -4.21
N ALA A 650 -6.70 12.43 -4.14
CA ALA A 650 -5.48 13.16 -3.80
C ALA A 650 -4.99 12.83 -2.39
N SER A 651 -5.90 12.37 -1.51
CA SER A 651 -5.55 11.89 -0.16
C SER A 651 -4.71 10.61 -0.16
N TRP A 652 -4.65 9.88 -1.28
CA TRP A 652 -3.77 8.72 -1.46
C TRP A 652 -2.38 9.11 -1.95
N LEU A 653 -2.22 10.33 -2.45
CA LEU A 653 -0.92 10.86 -2.82
C LEU A 653 -0.16 11.26 -1.56
N GLU A 654 1.15 11.07 -1.58
CA GLU A 654 2.06 11.54 -0.54
C GLU A 654 2.31 13.05 -0.69
N LEU A 655 1.23 13.82 -0.72
CA LEU A 655 1.28 15.27 -0.71
C LEU A 655 1.59 15.76 0.70
N PRO A 656 2.34 16.85 0.83
CA PRO A 656 2.73 17.35 2.13
C PRO A 656 1.55 17.74 3.03
N GLU A 657 0.45 18.24 2.46
CA GLU A 657 -0.75 18.65 3.20
C GLU A 657 -1.45 17.44 3.83
N TYR A 658 -1.65 16.36 3.06
CA TYR A 658 -2.25 15.12 3.59
C TYR A 658 -1.32 14.40 4.57
N THR A 659 0.00 14.47 4.36
CA THR A 659 0.98 13.91 5.31
C THR A 659 0.92 14.66 6.65
N ALA A 660 0.90 16.00 6.60
CA ALA A 660 0.72 16.83 7.79
C ALA A 660 -0.61 16.56 8.51
N GLN A 661 -1.70 16.36 7.75
CA GLN A 661 -3.00 15.97 8.30
C GLN A 661 -2.93 14.63 9.06
N ARG A 662 -2.35 13.59 8.46
CA ARG A 662 -2.25 12.26 9.10
C ARG A 662 -1.40 12.31 10.35
N HIS A 663 -0.28 13.03 10.32
CA HIS A 663 0.61 13.18 11.47
C HIS A 663 -0.02 13.99 12.62
N THR A 664 -0.74 15.08 12.31
CA THR A 664 -1.48 15.85 13.32
C THR A 664 -2.63 15.04 13.91
N MET A 665 -3.36 14.28 13.10
CA MET A 665 -4.39 13.34 13.56
C MET A 665 -3.80 12.27 14.48
N LEU A 666 -2.65 11.68 14.12
CA LEU A 666 -1.96 10.69 14.95
C LEU A 666 -1.52 11.28 16.29
N ALA A 667 -0.91 12.47 16.29
CA ALA A 667 -0.52 13.16 17.52
C ALA A 667 -1.73 13.46 18.42
N GLY A 668 -2.83 13.96 17.83
CA GLY A 668 -4.09 14.16 18.54
C GLY A 668 -4.65 12.87 19.12
N LEU A 669 -4.70 11.79 18.33
CA LEU A 669 -5.20 10.47 18.76
C LEU A 669 -4.35 9.89 19.90
N LEU A 670 -3.03 9.99 19.82
CA LEU A 670 -2.12 9.56 20.89
C LEU A 670 -2.35 10.39 22.16
N GLY A 671 -2.55 11.71 22.04
CA GLY A 671 -2.89 12.59 23.14
C GLY A 671 -4.20 12.20 23.84
N VAL A 672 -5.27 11.97 23.05
CA VAL A 672 -6.57 11.50 23.58
C VAL A 672 -6.41 10.15 24.27
N THR A 673 -5.70 9.20 23.65
CA THR A 673 -5.51 7.85 24.18
C THR A 673 -4.76 7.89 25.52
N ALA A 674 -3.66 8.65 25.61
CA ALA A 674 -2.92 8.83 26.85
C ALA A 674 -3.77 9.48 27.95
N ALA A 675 -4.56 10.51 27.61
CA ALA A 675 -5.43 11.18 28.55
C ALA A 675 -6.52 10.23 29.10
N VAL A 676 -7.24 9.52 28.21
CA VAL A 676 -8.32 8.61 28.61
C VAL A 676 -7.78 7.43 29.41
N ALA A 677 -6.68 6.80 28.97
CA ALA A 677 -6.10 5.65 29.65
C ALA A 677 -5.64 6.00 31.06
N CYS A 678 -4.86 7.07 31.23
CA CYS A 678 -4.28 7.43 32.53
C CYS A 678 -5.27 8.09 33.49
N LEU A 679 -6.14 8.97 32.99
CA LEU A 679 -7.18 9.58 33.83
C LEU A 679 -8.27 8.57 34.18
N GLY A 680 -8.60 7.65 33.26
CA GLY A 680 -9.48 6.51 33.52
C GLY A 680 -8.88 5.58 34.58
N TRP A 681 -7.60 5.26 34.46
CA TRP A 681 -6.86 4.48 35.46
C TRP A 681 -6.90 5.16 36.84
N LEU A 682 -6.57 6.45 36.91
CA LEU A 682 -6.65 7.24 38.15
C LEU A 682 -8.09 7.27 38.73
N HIS A 683 -9.09 7.37 37.86
CA HIS A 683 -10.49 7.36 38.27
C HIS A 683 -10.90 6.05 38.93
N ILE A 684 -10.51 4.92 38.33
CA ILE A 684 -10.87 3.58 38.80
C ILE A 684 -10.12 3.22 40.08
N LEU A 685 -8.80 3.44 40.14
CA LEU A 685 -7.98 3.01 41.29
C LEU A 685 -7.98 3.99 42.47
N VAL A 686 -8.14 5.29 42.25
CA VAL A 686 -7.95 6.29 43.32
C VAL A 686 -9.26 6.98 43.67
N ILE A 687 -9.95 7.55 42.68
CA ILE A 687 -11.12 8.40 42.95
C ILE A 687 -12.31 7.58 43.43
N ARG A 688 -12.61 6.46 42.75
CA ARG A 688 -13.74 5.60 43.12
C ARG A 688 -13.56 4.99 44.51
N PRO A 689 -12.37 4.47 44.92
CA PRO A 689 -12.14 4.00 46.28
C PRO A 689 -12.11 5.12 47.32
N LEU A 690 -11.54 6.28 47.03
CA LEU A 690 -11.53 7.43 47.95
C LEU A 690 -12.94 7.89 48.34
N ARG A 691 -13.89 7.82 47.41
CA ARG A 691 -15.29 8.16 47.70
C ARG A 691 -15.94 7.16 48.65
N LYS A 692 -15.77 5.86 48.36
CA LYS A 692 -16.25 4.79 49.24
C LYS A 692 -15.63 4.89 50.64
N LEU A 693 -14.34 5.20 50.71
CA LEU A 693 -13.61 5.43 51.95
C LEU A 693 -14.16 6.62 52.74
N ALA A 694 -14.48 7.73 52.08
CA ALA A 694 -15.10 8.89 52.74
C ALA A 694 -16.46 8.53 53.36
N ASP A 695 -17.29 7.77 52.65
CA ASP A 695 -18.60 7.34 53.14
C ASP A 695 -18.46 6.36 54.32
N GLN A 696 -17.49 5.44 54.27
CA GLN A 696 -17.18 4.51 55.38
C GLN A 696 -16.60 5.21 56.61
N ALA A 697 -15.70 6.18 56.43
CA ALA A 697 -15.12 6.93 57.52
C ALA A 697 -16.18 7.77 58.25
N GLU A 698 -17.10 8.41 57.51
CA GLU A 698 -18.21 9.15 58.10
C GLU A 698 -19.20 8.25 58.84
N ALA A 699 -19.51 7.05 58.32
CA ALA A 699 -20.35 6.07 59.00
C ALA A 699 -19.72 5.63 60.34
N LEU A 700 -18.42 5.31 60.32
CA LEU A 700 -17.68 4.93 61.53
C LEU A 700 -17.62 6.07 62.55
N ALA A 701 -17.34 7.31 62.12
CA ALA A 701 -17.39 8.49 62.98
C ALA A 701 -18.79 8.75 63.56
N GLY A 702 -19.84 8.45 62.79
CA GLY A 702 -21.25 8.49 63.21
C GLY A 702 -21.66 7.39 64.18
N GLY A 703 -20.76 6.46 64.52
CA GLY A 703 -20.99 5.40 65.50
C GLY A 703 -21.32 4.03 64.92
N ASP A 704 -21.22 3.82 63.60
CA ASP A 704 -21.33 2.48 63.03
C ASP A 704 -20.08 1.66 63.38
N ARG A 705 -20.23 0.75 64.34
CA ARG A 705 -19.17 -0.17 64.77
C ARG A 705 -19.41 -1.62 64.33
N ARG A 706 -20.53 -1.91 63.66
CA ARG A 706 -20.91 -3.27 63.25
C ARG A 706 -20.31 -3.63 61.90
N THR A 707 -20.17 -2.65 61.01
CA THR A 707 -19.60 -2.86 59.69
C THR A 707 -18.08 -3.04 59.78
N VAL A 708 -17.58 -4.21 59.38
CA VAL A 708 -16.15 -4.50 59.29
C VAL A 708 -15.58 -3.84 58.03
N LEU A 709 -14.47 -3.12 58.18
CA LEU A 709 -13.81 -2.43 57.07
C LEU A 709 -12.67 -3.30 56.50
N PHE A 710 -12.92 -3.95 55.36
CA PHE A 710 -11.92 -4.79 54.69
C PHE A 710 -11.05 -3.97 53.72
N PRO A 711 -9.71 -3.97 53.87
CA PRO A 711 -8.80 -3.38 52.89
C PRO A 711 -8.82 -4.19 51.59
N GLN A 712 -9.53 -3.73 50.57
CA GLN A 712 -9.61 -4.41 49.26
C GLN A 712 -8.40 -4.12 48.35
N HIS A 713 -7.64 -3.06 48.64
CA HIS A 713 -6.53 -2.60 47.79
C HIS A 713 -5.24 -2.51 48.63
N HIS A 714 -4.10 -2.84 48.03
CA HIS A 714 -2.78 -2.71 48.66
C HIS A 714 -2.14 -1.34 48.37
N ASP A 715 -2.90 -0.26 48.49
CA ASP A 715 -2.47 1.10 48.19
C ASP A 715 -2.66 2.06 49.37
N GLU A 716 -2.41 3.36 49.19
CA GLU A 716 -2.57 4.33 50.28
C GLU A 716 -4.03 4.42 50.77
N ALA A 717 -5.02 4.19 49.90
CA ALA A 717 -6.43 4.16 50.29
C ALA A 717 -6.75 2.94 51.15
N GLY A 718 -6.30 1.75 50.75
CA GLY A 718 -6.45 0.52 51.54
C GLY A 718 -5.68 0.56 52.86
N ALA A 719 -4.53 1.24 52.91
CA ALA A 719 -3.80 1.48 54.16
C ALA A 719 -4.61 2.37 55.13
N VAL A 720 -5.33 3.39 54.62
CA VAL A 720 -6.25 4.20 55.45
C VAL A 720 -7.41 3.34 55.95
N VAL A 721 -8.02 2.50 55.10
CA VAL A 721 -9.09 1.55 55.51
C VAL A 721 -8.61 0.66 56.66
N ARG A 722 -7.40 0.09 56.54
CA ARG A 722 -6.81 -0.76 57.58
C ARG A 722 -6.64 -0.01 58.90
N ASN A 723 -6.18 1.24 58.87
CA ASN A 723 -6.04 2.06 60.07
C ASN A 723 -7.40 2.42 60.69
N LEU A 724 -8.43 2.68 59.87
CA LEU A 724 -9.80 2.90 60.36
C LEU A 724 -10.37 1.65 61.05
N GLU A 725 -10.08 0.45 60.53
CA GLU A 725 -10.48 -0.81 61.17
C GLU A 725 -9.79 -0.99 62.54
N LEU A 726 -8.50 -0.65 62.65
CA LEU A 726 -7.80 -0.65 63.95
C LEU A 726 -8.44 0.34 64.94
N ILE A 727 -8.83 1.53 64.47
CA ILE A 727 -9.53 2.53 65.29
C ILE A 727 -10.91 2.01 65.72
N ARG A 728 -11.66 1.34 64.83
CA ARG A 728 -12.95 0.70 65.15
C ARG A 728 -12.78 -0.32 66.28
N GLN A 729 -11.77 -1.18 66.19
CA GLN A 729 -11.49 -2.21 67.20
C GLN A 729 -11.13 -1.59 68.55
N GLN A 730 -10.28 -0.55 68.57
CA GLN A 730 -9.93 0.18 69.80
C GLN A 730 -11.15 0.86 70.45
N LEU A 731 -12.04 1.44 69.64
CA LEU A 731 -13.28 2.04 70.14
C LEU A 731 -14.27 1.01 70.68
N ALA A 732 -14.31 -0.20 70.08
CA ALA A 732 -15.13 -1.30 70.58
C ALA A 732 -14.61 -1.85 71.91
N GLN A 733 -13.28 -1.94 72.09
CA GLN A 733 -12.66 -2.38 73.35
C GLN A 733 -12.85 -1.39 74.51
N LYS A 734 -12.92 -0.08 74.22
CA LYS A 734 -13.14 0.97 75.24
C LYS A 734 -14.61 1.13 75.67
N GLN A 735 -15.57 0.47 75.00
CA GLN A 735 -16.95 0.48 75.47
C GLN A 735 -17.10 -0.51 76.63
N PRO A 736 -17.45 -0.06 77.85
CA PRO A 736 -17.76 -1.00 78.93
C PRO A 736 -18.95 -1.86 78.51
N ALA A 737 -18.85 -3.17 78.77
CA ALA A 737 -19.95 -4.10 78.58
C ALA A 737 -21.17 -3.55 79.32
N ARG A 738 -22.26 -3.27 78.58
CA ARG A 738 -23.57 -3.07 79.20
C ARG A 738 -23.84 -4.32 80.04
N PRO A 739 -24.16 -4.20 81.34
CA PRO A 739 -24.58 -5.34 82.13
C PRO A 739 -25.78 -5.96 81.43
N SER A 740 -25.64 -7.22 81.02
CA SER A 740 -26.75 -8.08 80.66
C SER A 740 -27.69 -8.14 81.86
N GLY A 741 -28.88 -7.55 81.72
CA GLY A 741 -29.98 -7.74 82.66
C GLY A 741 -30.24 -9.23 82.83
N ARG A 742 -30.24 -9.68 84.09
CA ARG A 742 -30.85 -10.93 84.53
C ARG A 742 -32.37 -10.71 84.54
N ASN A 743 -33.08 -11.67 83.94
CA ASN A 743 -34.52 -11.99 84.00
C ASN A 743 -35.51 -10.87 84.33
#